data_AF-U5NCQ1-F1
#
_entry.id   AF-U5NCQ1-F1
#
_cell.length_a   1.000
_cell.length_b   1.000
_cell.length_c   1.000
_cell.angle_alpha   90.00
_cell.angle_beta   90.00
_cell.angle_gamma   90.00
#
_symmetry.space_group_name_H-M   'P 1'
#
loop_
_entity.id
_entity.type
_entity.pdbx_description
1 polymer ?
#
loop_
_entity_poly.entity_id
_entity_poly.type
_entity_poly.pdbx_seq_one_letter_code
_entity_poly.pdbx_strand_id
1 'polypeptide(L)'
;MIPLLQKKMIFLTLTASASPSLTMIKFSSLDNSSHYKIMVNYNGQADLLLSLQIPPDYYPYQFKQRSLYDYLTNINKYIIADSKTSNDKQDIGKKIQERINELISNIKEFGPSLWNEDLYEGGLVTKNEQMWSSKKTDYLFLEQFILDDSASPLYLAGTLPKHKNLIVTNFRAARDPYTLFNEEVYKYFLNKSKNPNSPSAGTASQESNNHKLASKIYEYYKKYSKLKPNTLYRTAKYMDFWNSFCNTLDNLQQNRGKEANELGELKNFISLPKQNEAIFSTYSDIKEKQDSKSKADKEIAELFETFIFDDEEKEILKEFVDRENGFKINYLNNGISKVSAPENNSICKTELNSSPGVLAHHPALEHSTMPGSSPVSEGTQKDLMVYLAQIATSLYNISQSNEFAKDFEKDFRKQYIENALKNALSIVNNYKERLKKIREFLQSAKIVDSNFDPEKEKFTKDQSKSVAIISYPPAQLGAGNSTIQTVSKYPFLYRELGLKEVLPNSLGQAAIKQVSSHTPKLNKDIFGVDDNGWWWNLGDFNFEGSQLSEFEQTADSIIFVATEDDWNILKSDENPKLEFLKRLLKNETQATNSTVSSKFSYSNYHLWNEGLRSPIALNLLLDNLVDLLVKQFGINVDNGNNGAENLKQKYQEALDWGNYWKTTFINKNSVVNESK
;
A
#
# COMPACT_ATOMS: atom_id res chain seq x y z
N MET A 1 -2.44 48.14 49.13
CA MET A 1 -1.35 48.65 48.27
C MET A 1 -0.38 47.50 47.98
N ILE A 2 -0.76 46.59 47.09
CA ILE A 2 0.14 45.73 46.29
C ILE A 2 -0.60 45.48 44.97
N PRO A 3 -0.27 46.22 43.90
CA PRO A 3 -0.33 45.65 42.57
C PRO A 3 0.86 46.13 41.74
N LEU A 4 1.81 45.25 41.39
CA LEU A 4 2.67 45.51 40.22
C LEU A 4 3.33 44.26 39.59
N LEU A 5 3.04 43.04 40.05
CA LEU A 5 3.74 41.84 39.57
C LEU A 5 2.93 40.88 38.69
N GLN A 6 1.65 41.14 38.40
CA GLN A 6 0.83 40.23 37.56
C GLN A 6 0.59 40.67 36.10
N LYS A 7 1.16 41.79 35.64
CA LYS A 7 0.97 42.23 34.23
C LYS A 7 2.08 41.82 33.25
N LYS A 8 3.21 41.28 33.72
CA LYS A 8 4.31 40.87 32.82
C LYS A 8 4.34 39.38 32.45
N MET A 9 3.62 38.50 33.18
CA MET A 9 3.50 37.08 32.79
C MET A 9 2.41 36.80 31.76
N ILE A 10 1.43 37.69 31.59
CA ILE A 10 0.36 37.53 30.58
C ILE A 10 0.80 38.06 29.20
N PHE A 11 1.85 38.88 29.15
CA PHE A 11 2.36 39.44 27.88
C PHE A 11 3.41 38.56 27.18
N LEU A 12 3.90 37.49 27.83
CA LEU A 12 4.85 36.53 27.24
C LEU A 12 4.18 35.23 26.77
N THR A 13 2.90 35.01 27.11
CA THR A 13 2.08 33.90 26.61
C THR A 13 1.09 34.30 25.51
N LEU A 14 1.01 35.59 25.17
CA LEU A 14 0.15 36.12 24.09
C LEU A 14 0.91 36.67 22.88
N THR A 15 2.24 36.53 22.84
CA THR A 15 3.07 36.95 21.69
C THR A 15 3.79 35.79 20.99
N ALA A 16 3.57 34.54 21.40
CA ALA A 16 3.97 33.33 20.65
C ALA A 16 2.86 32.81 19.72
N SER A 17 1.69 33.46 19.71
CA SER A 17 0.49 33.09 18.94
C SER A 17 -0.01 34.23 18.03
N ALA A 18 0.91 35.08 17.58
CA ALA A 18 0.64 36.09 16.55
C ALA A 18 1.95 36.51 15.86
N SER A 19 2.54 35.60 15.10
CA SER A 19 3.42 35.98 13.98
C SER A 19 2.85 35.38 12.71
N PRO A 20 1.91 36.06 12.04
CA PRO A 20 1.74 35.85 10.61
C PRO A 20 3.04 36.38 9.99
N SER A 21 3.94 35.47 9.64
CA SER A 21 4.97 35.79 8.66
C SER A 21 4.23 36.22 7.40
N LEU A 22 4.08 37.54 7.27
CA LEU A 22 3.64 38.28 6.10
C LEU A 22 4.63 37.99 4.96
N THR A 23 4.53 36.81 4.38
CA THR A 23 4.79 36.68 2.96
C THR A 23 3.68 37.49 2.31
N MET A 24 4.06 38.59 1.67
CA MET A 24 3.19 39.46 0.91
C MET A 24 2.53 38.64 -0.22
N ILE A 25 1.43 37.95 0.09
CA ILE A 25 0.54 37.37 -0.90
C ILE A 25 -0.08 38.58 -1.59
N LYS A 26 0.35 38.85 -2.82
CA LYS A 26 -0.38 39.74 -3.72
C LYS A 26 -1.78 39.15 -3.87
N PHE A 27 -2.73 39.68 -3.10
CA PHE A 27 -4.15 39.64 -3.43
C PHE A 27 -4.37 40.55 -4.65
N SER A 28 -3.86 40.14 -5.80
CA SER A 28 -4.31 40.67 -7.09
C SER A 28 -5.62 39.97 -7.43
N SER A 29 -6.71 40.72 -7.32
CA SER A 29 -8.05 40.44 -7.89
C SER A 29 -8.66 39.06 -7.61
N LEU A 30 -9.69 39.05 -6.77
CA LEU A 30 -10.68 37.98 -6.57
C LEU A 30 -11.51 37.63 -7.84
N ASP A 31 -11.02 37.96 -9.04
CA ASP A 31 -11.71 37.76 -10.33
C ASP A 31 -10.88 36.99 -11.38
N ASN A 32 -9.67 36.54 -11.07
CA ASN A 32 -8.96 35.56 -11.89
C ASN A 32 -9.18 34.16 -11.32
N SER A 33 -10.33 33.54 -11.61
CA SER A 33 -10.49 32.10 -11.32
C SER A 33 -9.41 31.33 -12.07
N SER A 34 -8.35 30.90 -11.38
CA SER A 34 -7.28 30.08 -11.97
C SER A 34 -7.92 28.82 -12.56
N HIS A 35 -7.98 28.75 -13.89
CA HIS A 35 -8.51 27.61 -14.61
C HIS A 35 -7.38 26.60 -14.84
N TYR A 36 -7.58 25.38 -14.36
CA TYR A 36 -6.66 24.26 -14.52
C TYR A 36 -7.16 23.32 -15.63
N LYS A 37 -6.25 22.67 -16.33
CA LYS A 37 -6.57 21.62 -17.29
C LYS A 37 -6.79 20.30 -16.57
N ILE A 38 -5.80 19.92 -15.76
CA ILE A 38 -5.82 18.72 -14.91
C ILE A 38 -5.54 19.18 -13.50
N MET A 39 -6.44 18.86 -12.59
CA MET A 39 -6.31 19.14 -11.16
C MET A 39 -6.46 17.83 -10.39
N VAL A 40 -5.60 17.62 -9.40
CA VAL A 40 -5.68 16.45 -8.51
C VAL A 40 -5.76 16.93 -7.06
N ASN A 41 -6.47 16.21 -6.19
CA ASN A 41 -6.65 16.60 -4.79
C ASN A 41 -5.70 15.90 -3.81
N TYR A 42 -4.94 14.91 -4.28
CA TYR A 42 -4.02 14.14 -3.46
C TYR A 42 -2.63 13.97 -4.12
N ASN A 43 -1.55 14.00 -3.33
CA ASN A 43 -0.16 13.96 -3.83
C ASN A 43 0.16 12.61 -4.50
N GLY A 44 -0.38 11.49 -4.00
CA GLY A 44 -0.20 10.18 -4.63
C GLY A 44 -0.72 10.12 -6.07
N GLN A 45 -1.81 10.83 -6.38
CA GLN A 45 -2.30 10.96 -7.77
C GLN A 45 -1.32 11.74 -8.62
N ALA A 46 -0.78 12.84 -8.08
CA ALA A 46 0.19 13.68 -8.77
C ALA A 46 1.45 12.89 -9.10
N ASP A 47 1.98 12.12 -8.16
CA ASP A 47 3.18 11.29 -8.33
C ASP A 47 2.98 10.18 -9.38
N LEU A 48 1.78 9.58 -9.43
CA LEU A 48 1.41 8.62 -10.47
C LEU A 48 1.32 9.26 -11.85
N LEU A 49 0.69 10.43 -11.94
CA LEU A 49 0.60 11.18 -13.19
C LEU A 49 2.00 11.61 -13.68
N LEU A 50 2.87 12.07 -12.78
CA LEU A 50 4.27 12.35 -13.09
C LEU A 50 4.99 11.10 -13.61
N SER A 51 4.78 9.95 -12.96
CA SER A 51 5.33 8.67 -13.40
C SER A 51 4.83 8.25 -14.78
N LEU A 52 3.64 8.70 -15.19
CA LEU A 52 3.08 8.52 -16.53
C LEU A 52 3.47 9.62 -17.54
N GLN A 53 4.34 10.56 -17.14
CA GLN A 53 4.77 11.74 -17.91
C GLN A 53 3.66 12.79 -18.14
N ILE A 54 2.67 12.84 -17.26
CA ILE A 54 1.53 13.76 -17.32
C ILE A 54 1.61 14.70 -16.11
N PRO A 55 2.22 15.89 -16.21
CA PRO A 55 2.21 16.81 -15.08
C PRO A 55 0.79 17.39 -14.87
N PRO A 56 0.23 17.33 -13.65
CA PRO A 56 -0.99 18.05 -13.34
C PRO A 56 -0.70 19.56 -13.32
N ASP A 57 -1.72 20.39 -13.53
CA ASP A 57 -1.54 21.84 -13.39
C ASP A 57 -1.49 22.27 -11.91
N TYR A 58 -2.12 21.50 -11.02
CA TYR A 58 -2.12 21.73 -9.58
C TYR A 58 -1.55 20.51 -8.85
N TYR A 59 -0.50 20.72 -8.05
CA TYR A 59 0.12 19.68 -7.22
C TYR A 59 -0.19 19.94 -5.74
N PRO A 60 -0.97 19.07 -5.08
CA PRO A 60 -1.24 19.20 -3.65
C PRO A 60 -0.05 18.71 -2.81
N TYR A 61 0.40 19.49 -1.85
CA TYR A 61 1.29 19.04 -0.78
C TYR A 61 0.52 18.18 0.23
N GLN A 62 1.23 17.25 0.87
CA GLN A 62 0.69 16.51 1.99
C GLN A 62 0.60 17.38 3.26
N PHE A 63 -0.22 16.93 4.20
CA PHE A 63 -0.38 17.46 5.54
C PHE A 63 0.92 18.00 6.17
N LYS A 64 0.91 19.27 6.59
CA LYS A 64 2.03 20.00 7.22
C LYS A 64 3.33 20.08 6.38
N GLN A 65 3.32 19.60 5.14
CA GLN A 65 4.44 19.76 4.21
C GLN A 65 4.25 21.01 3.35
N ARG A 66 5.37 21.67 3.04
CA ARG A 66 5.42 22.84 2.15
C ARG A 66 6.37 22.66 0.98
N SER A 67 6.92 21.46 0.84
CA SER A 67 7.90 21.10 -0.17
C SER A 67 7.61 19.71 -0.69
N LEU A 68 8.09 19.44 -1.90
CA LEU A 68 8.13 18.09 -2.45
C LEU A 68 9.10 17.23 -1.65
N TYR A 69 8.83 15.93 -1.60
CA TYR A 69 9.70 14.97 -0.96
C TYR A 69 11.01 14.77 -1.73
N ASP A 70 12.07 14.43 -1.00
CA ASP A 70 13.41 14.18 -1.55
C ASP A 70 13.42 13.11 -2.65
N TYR A 71 12.48 12.17 -2.66
CA TYR A 71 12.37 11.17 -3.72
C TYR A 71 11.91 11.75 -5.08
N LEU A 72 11.56 13.03 -5.13
CA LEU A 72 11.31 13.80 -6.37
C LEU A 72 12.35 14.92 -6.59
N THR A 73 12.91 15.49 -5.52
CA THR A 73 13.81 16.65 -5.62
C THR A 73 15.29 16.31 -5.52
N ASN A 74 15.64 15.17 -4.93
CA ASN A 74 17.00 14.69 -4.73
C ASN A 74 17.07 13.16 -4.76
N ILE A 75 16.76 12.56 -5.90
CA ILE A 75 16.72 11.10 -6.03
C ILE A 75 18.08 10.43 -5.77
N ASN A 76 19.18 11.18 -5.93
CA ASN A 76 20.54 10.72 -5.68
C ASN A 76 20.78 10.31 -4.22
N LYS A 77 19.93 10.77 -3.29
CA LYS A 77 19.93 10.33 -1.89
C LYS A 77 19.58 8.84 -1.73
N TYR A 78 18.82 8.28 -2.65
CA TYR A 78 18.25 6.93 -2.54
C TYR A 78 18.67 5.98 -3.67
N ILE A 79 19.02 6.51 -4.85
CA ILE A 79 19.47 5.69 -5.96
C ILE A 79 20.84 5.07 -5.66
N ILE A 80 21.02 3.81 -6.00
CA ILE A 80 22.30 3.11 -5.86
C ILE A 80 22.97 3.07 -7.23
N ALA A 81 24.04 3.85 -7.37
CA ALA A 81 24.77 4.08 -8.61
C ALA A 81 26.29 4.05 -8.37
N ASP A 82 26.77 3.07 -7.61
CA ASP A 82 28.19 2.93 -7.27
C ASP A 82 29.01 2.23 -8.38
N SER A 83 30.30 2.04 -8.16
CA SER A 83 31.23 1.39 -9.09
C SER A 83 30.91 -0.08 -9.41
N LYS A 84 29.99 -0.70 -8.66
CA LYS A 84 29.54 -2.09 -8.84
C LYS A 84 28.31 -2.18 -9.73
N THR A 85 27.59 -1.07 -9.89
CA THR A 85 26.45 -0.95 -10.82
C THR A 85 26.89 -0.88 -12.29
N SER A 86 25.96 -1.04 -13.23
CA SER A 86 26.25 -0.90 -14.66
C SER A 86 26.47 0.57 -15.04
N ASN A 87 27.23 0.83 -16.12
CA ASN A 87 27.43 2.19 -16.62
C ASN A 87 26.09 2.90 -16.92
N ASP A 88 25.13 2.17 -17.49
CA ASP A 88 23.78 2.68 -17.73
C ASP A 88 23.08 3.13 -16.44
N LYS A 89 23.29 2.41 -15.33
CA LYS A 89 22.71 2.75 -14.02
C LYS A 89 23.39 3.98 -13.41
N GLN A 90 24.69 4.15 -13.60
CA GLN A 90 25.41 5.33 -13.12
C GLN A 90 24.89 6.62 -13.77
N ASP A 91 24.55 6.57 -15.06
CA ASP A 91 24.01 7.72 -15.80
C ASP A 91 22.51 7.96 -15.59
N ILE A 92 21.75 6.93 -15.17
CA ILE A 92 20.28 7.02 -15.13
C ILE A 92 19.78 8.00 -14.07
N GLY A 93 20.45 8.10 -12.92
CA GLY A 93 20.00 8.96 -11.81
C GLY A 93 19.91 10.43 -12.21
N LYS A 94 20.95 10.92 -12.90
CA LYS A 94 20.97 12.30 -13.43
C LYS A 94 19.82 12.52 -14.43
N LYS A 95 19.66 11.60 -15.39
CA LYS A 95 18.65 11.71 -16.45
C LYS A 95 17.21 11.64 -15.91
N ILE A 96 16.96 10.81 -14.89
CA ILE A 96 15.66 10.73 -14.22
C ILE A 96 15.38 12.02 -13.45
N GLN A 97 16.34 12.55 -12.69
CA GLN A 97 16.16 13.81 -11.97
C GLN A 97 15.88 14.97 -12.95
N GLU A 98 16.61 15.06 -14.06
CA GLU A 98 16.37 16.04 -15.12
C GLU A 98 14.95 15.94 -15.68
N ARG A 99 14.47 14.72 -15.94
CA ARG A 99 13.11 14.48 -16.43
C ARG A 99 12.05 14.86 -15.40
N ILE A 100 12.24 14.51 -14.13
CA ILE A 100 11.33 14.89 -13.04
C ILE A 100 11.28 16.42 -12.92
N ASN A 101 12.42 17.10 -12.96
CA ASN A 101 12.49 18.57 -12.91
C ASN A 101 11.75 19.22 -14.07
N GLU A 102 11.87 18.68 -15.29
CA GLU A 102 11.12 19.15 -16.45
C GLU A 102 9.61 18.99 -16.25
N LEU A 103 9.14 17.83 -15.79
CA LEU A 103 7.71 17.60 -15.55
C LEU A 103 7.19 18.54 -14.45
N ILE A 104 7.91 18.69 -13.35
CA ILE A 104 7.60 19.60 -12.25
C ILE A 104 7.55 21.05 -12.73
N SER A 105 8.43 21.47 -13.64
CA SER A 105 8.44 22.83 -14.18
C SER A 105 7.19 23.20 -14.98
N ASN A 106 6.41 22.20 -15.43
CA ASN A 106 5.14 22.39 -16.12
C ASN A 106 3.94 22.48 -15.16
N ILE A 107 4.14 22.27 -13.85
CA ILE A 107 3.10 22.43 -12.83
C ILE A 107 2.87 23.93 -12.60
N LYS A 108 1.62 24.38 -12.69
CA LYS A 108 1.29 25.81 -12.56
C LYS A 108 1.26 26.28 -11.12
N GLU A 109 0.77 25.44 -10.22
CA GLU A 109 0.59 25.78 -8.81
C GLU A 109 0.85 24.58 -7.91
N PHE A 110 1.56 24.83 -6.81
CA PHE A 110 1.64 23.92 -5.67
C PHE A 110 0.87 24.52 -4.52
N GLY A 111 0.11 23.71 -3.80
CA GLY A 111 -0.72 24.22 -2.71
C GLY A 111 -1.23 23.12 -1.78
N PRO A 112 -2.06 23.48 -0.79
CA PRO A 112 -2.61 22.49 0.14
C PRO A 112 -3.51 21.48 -0.57
N SER A 113 -3.57 20.25 -0.05
CA SER A 113 -4.55 19.26 -0.48
C SER A 113 -5.99 19.70 -0.18
N LEU A 114 -6.99 18.98 -0.72
CA LEU A 114 -8.40 19.19 -0.35
C LEU A 114 -8.67 18.88 1.13
N TRP A 115 -7.87 17.99 1.70
CA TRP A 115 -7.95 17.52 3.07
C TRP A 115 -7.34 18.54 4.04
N ASN A 116 -8.02 18.82 5.15
CA ASN A 116 -7.59 19.84 6.12
C ASN A 116 -6.41 19.36 6.99
N GLU A 117 -5.72 20.32 7.61
CA GLU A 117 -4.51 20.15 8.43
C GLU A 117 -4.76 19.66 9.87
N ASP A 118 -5.95 19.10 10.18
CA ASP A 118 -6.26 18.53 11.50
C ASP A 118 -6.59 17.02 11.41
N LEU A 119 -5.63 16.19 11.84
CA LEU A 119 -5.55 14.72 11.67
C LEU A 119 -6.63 13.88 12.39
N TYR A 120 -7.51 14.46 13.19
CA TYR A 120 -8.32 13.68 14.16
C TYR A 120 -9.79 13.53 13.80
N GLU A 121 -10.29 14.23 12.78
CA GLU A 121 -11.66 14.04 12.28
C GLU A 121 -11.59 13.55 10.83
N GLY A 122 -11.78 12.24 10.66
CA GLY A 122 -11.60 11.54 9.39
C GLY A 122 -12.53 12.03 8.26
N GLY A 123 -12.02 11.89 7.04
CA GLY A 123 -12.75 12.04 5.80
C GLY A 123 -12.99 13.46 5.33
N LEU A 124 -13.84 13.60 4.32
CA LEU A 124 -14.21 14.87 3.67
C LEU A 124 -15.02 15.81 4.58
N VAL A 125 -14.99 15.63 5.90
CA VAL A 125 -15.76 16.38 6.88
C VAL A 125 -15.01 17.64 7.32
N THR A 126 -13.68 17.59 7.37
CA THR A 126 -12.80 18.73 7.63
C THR A 126 -12.03 19.06 6.34
N LYS A 127 -12.56 19.99 5.54
CA LYS A 127 -11.98 20.40 4.25
C LYS A 127 -11.53 21.86 4.25
N ASN A 128 -10.58 22.17 3.39
CA ASN A 128 -10.29 23.55 3.00
C ASN A 128 -11.29 24.04 1.92
N GLU A 129 -12.56 24.16 2.29
CA GLU A 129 -13.67 24.45 1.34
C GLU A 129 -13.52 25.81 0.65
N GLN A 130 -13.01 26.81 1.37
CA GLN A 130 -12.91 28.18 0.88
C GLN A 130 -11.92 28.31 -0.29
N MET A 131 -10.86 27.48 -0.32
CA MET A 131 -9.86 27.50 -1.39
C MET A 131 -10.25 26.67 -2.60
N TRP A 132 -10.87 25.49 -2.39
CA TRP A 132 -11.17 24.56 -3.48
C TRP A 132 -12.43 24.92 -4.26
N SER A 133 -13.46 25.45 -3.59
CA SER A 133 -14.71 25.86 -4.25
C SER A 133 -14.53 27.03 -5.22
N SER A 134 -13.50 27.86 -5.06
CA SER A 134 -13.19 28.98 -5.96
C SER A 134 -12.42 28.57 -7.24
N LYS A 135 -11.93 27.32 -7.32
CA LYS A 135 -11.12 26.84 -8.44
C LYS A 135 -11.98 26.26 -9.57
N LYS A 136 -11.44 26.25 -10.79
CA LYS A 136 -12.08 25.67 -11.98
C LYS A 136 -11.10 24.73 -12.67
N THR A 137 -11.57 23.59 -13.16
CA THR A 137 -10.74 22.66 -13.92
C THR A 137 -11.49 22.03 -15.10
N ASP A 138 -10.80 21.58 -16.14
CA ASP A 138 -11.42 20.72 -17.16
C ASP A 138 -11.57 19.30 -16.61
N TYR A 139 -10.51 18.75 -16.03
CA TYR A 139 -10.46 17.40 -15.47
C TYR A 139 -10.08 17.46 -14.00
N LEU A 140 -10.96 16.95 -13.13
CA LEU A 140 -10.71 16.83 -11.70
C LEU A 140 -10.48 15.36 -11.35
N PHE A 141 -9.28 15.01 -10.92
CA PHE A 141 -9.03 13.76 -10.23
C PHE A 141 -9.35 13.96 -8.76
N LEU A 142 -10.31 13.18 -8.28
CA LEU A 142 -10.75 13.16 -6.92
C LEU A 142 -10.40 11.80 -6.33
N GLU A 143 -9.35 11.78 -5.53
CA GLU A 143 -9.13 10.71 -4.58
C GLU A 143 -10.28 10.76 -3.59
N GLN A 144 -11.09 9.71 -3.59
CA GLN A 144 -12.10 9.48 -2.58
C GLN A 144 -11.58 8.38 -1.69
N PHE A 145 -11.89 8.40 -0.40
CA PHE A 145 -11.77 7.16 0.35
C PHE A 145 -13.06 6.39 0.08
N ILE A 146 -13.00 5.19 -0.51
CA ILE A 146 -14.22 4.39 -0.77
C ILE A 146 -14.92 4.11 0.56
N LEU A 147 -14.19 4.21 1.66
CA LEU A 147 -14.61 4.00 3.04
C LEU A 147 -14.78 5.32 3.82
N ASP A 148 -14.81 6.47 3.12
CA ASP A 148 -15.06 7.80 3.72
C ASP A 148 -16.37 7.86 4.49
N ASP A 149 -16.37 8.65 5.56
CA ASP A 149 -17.50 8.88 6.46
C ASP A 149 -18.70 9.61 5.82
N SER A 150 -18.60 9.98 4.53
CA SER A 150 -19.71 10.51 3.74
C SER A 150 -20.13 9.52 2.67
N ALA A 151 -21.36 8.99 2.74
CA ALA A 151 -21.74 7.89 1.86
C ALA A 151 -22.33 8.31 0.49
N SER A 152 -22.03 9.53 0.02
CA SER A 152 -22.21 9.85 -1.40
C SER A 152 -21.30 10.99 -1.88
N PRO A 153 -20.61 10.81 -3.02
CA PRO A 153 -19.93 11.89 -3.72
C PRO A 153 -20.84 13.08 -4.09
N LEU A 154 -22.15 12.84 -4.19
CA LEU A 154 -23.14 13.87 -4.49
C LEU A 154 -23.31 14.89 -3.36
N TYR A 155 -23.05 14.51 -2.10
CA TYR A 155 -22.99 15.46 -0.98
C TYR A 155 -21.78 16.40 -1.06
N LEU A 156 -20.80 16.07 -1.90
CA LEU A 156 -19.59 16.87 -2.14
C LEU A 156 -19.72 17.78 -3.37
N ALA A 157 -20.71 17.55 -4.24
CA ALA A 157 -20.79 18.21 -5.54
C ALA A 157 -20.91 19.74 -5.44
N GLY A 158 -21.45 20.27 -4.33
CA GLY A 158 -21.51 21.71 -4.05
C GLY A 158 -20.19 22.33 -3.55
N THR A 159 -19.18 21.52 -3.20
CA THR A 159 -17.94 21.97 -2.54
C THR A 159 -16.65 21.59 -3.27
N LEU A 160 -16.76 20.90 -4.41
CA LEU A 160 -15.64 20.63 -5.32
C LEU A 160 -15.37 21.83 -6.24
N PRO A 161 -14.14 21.97 -6.78
CA PRO A 161 -13.87 22.89 -7.88
C PRO A 161 -14.86 22.67 -9.02
N LYS A 162 -15.30 23.75 -9.69
CA LYS A 162 -16.13 23.61 -10.89
C LYS A 162 -15.35 22.83 -11.95
N HIS A 163 -15.91 21.71 -12.42
CA HIS A 163 -15.22 20.81 -13.34
C HIS A 163 -16.08 20.41 -14.54
N LYS A 164 -15.45 20.06 -15.68
CA LYS A 164 -16.16 19.41 -16.81
C LYS A 164 -16.24 17.90 -16.62
N ASN A 165 -15.13 17.28 -16.22
CA ASN A 165 -15.00 15.84 -16.03
C ASN A 165 -14.51 15.53 -14.62
N LEU A 166 -15.16 14.58 -13.95
CA LEU A 166 -14.76 14.06 -12.64
C LEU A 166 -14.20 12.64 -12.81
N ILE A 167 -13.00 12.41 -12.31
CA ILE A 167 -12.34 11.12 -12.29
C ILE A 167 -12.16 10.73 -10.85
N VAL A 168 -12.83 9.67 -10.43
CA VAL A 168 -12.73 9.16 -9.07
C VAL A 168 -11.66 8.09 -9.03
N THR A 169 -10.70 8.24 -8.14
CA THR A 169 -9.70 7.20 -7.85
C THR A 169 -9.80 6.75 -6.41
N ASN A 170 -9.32 5.54 -6.16
CA ASN A 170 -9.35 4.95 -4.85
C ASN A 170 -8.08 4.16 -4.53
N PHE A 171 -7.14 4.82 -3.90
CA PHE A 171 -5.95 4.17 -3.39
C PHE A 171 -6.29 3.12 -2.33
N ARG A 172 -7.24 3.39 -1.43
CA ARG A 172 -7.58 2.46 -0.34
C ARG A 172 -8.29 1.19 -0.83
N ALA A 173 -9.17 1.32 -1.82
CA ALA A 173 -9.81 0.16 -2.43
C ALA A 173 -8.89 -0.58 -3.42
N ALA A 174 -7.71 -0.03 -3.73
CA ALA A 174 -6.71 -0.68 -4.58
C ALA A 174 -6.06 -1.91 -3.94
N ARG A 175 -6.36 -2.18 -2.65
CA ARG A 175 -5.94 -3.37 -1.92
C ARG A 175 -6.57 -4.63 -2.48
N ASP A 176 -5.73 -5.64 -2.68
CA ASP A 176 -6.01 -7.08 -2.89
C ASP A 176 -7.51 -7.46 -2.73
N PRO A 177 -8.25 -7.94 -3.77
CA PRO A 177 -9.73 -7.95 -3.96
C PRO A 177 -10.56 -8.83 -2.99
N TYR A 178 -10.16 -8.84 -1.74
CA TYR A 178 -10.37 -9.92 -0.81
C TYR A 178 -11.35 -9.54 0.28
N THR A 179 -12.09 -10.53 0.75
CA THR A 179 -13.18 -10.36 1.71
C THR A 179 -13.05 -11.37 2.85
N LEU A 180 -13.42 -10.92 4.05
CA LEU A 180 -13.58 -11.76 5.26
C LEU A 180 -14.67 -12.80 5.09
N PHE A 181 -15.61 -12.50 4.21
CA PHE A 181 -16.72 -13.36 3.90
C PHE A 181 -16.32 -14.44 2.90
N ASN A 182 -17.02 -15.56 3.01
CA ASN A 182 -16.92 -16.66 2.06
C ASN A 182 -17.09 -16.17 0.62
N GLU A 183 -16.40 -16.81 -0.31
CA GLU A 183 -16.48 -16.55 -1.74
C GLU A 183 -17.91 -16.53 -2.30
N GLU A 184 -18.84 -17.33 -1.76
CA GLU A 184 -20.26 -17.28 -2.10
C GLU A 184 -20.89 -15.89 -1.87
N VAL A 185 -20.44 -15.16 -0.85
CA VAL A 185 -20.87 -13.79 -0.57
C VAL A 185 -20.38 -12.83 -1.67
N TYR A 186 -19.12 -12.96 -2.10
CA TYR A 186 -18.58 -12.14 -3.18
C TYR A 186 -19.29 -12.41 -4.51
N LYS A 187 -19.51 -13.69 -4.86
CA LYS A 187 -20.27 -14.09 -6.05
C LYS A 187 -21.67 -13.49 -6.08
N TYR A 188 -22.33 -13.41 -4.92
CA TYR A 188 -23.65 -12.81 -4.80
C TYR A 188 -23.61 -11.34 -5.25
N PHE A 189 -22.64 -10.56 -4.77
CA PHE A 189 -22.44 -9.16 -5.17
C PHE A 189 -22.12 -9.05 -6.67
N LEU A 190 -21.25 -9.91 -7.20
CA LEU A 190 -20.91 -9.93 -8.63
C LEU A 190 -22.16 -10.17 -9.50
N ASN A 191 -22.99 -11.15 -9.13
CA ASN A 191 -24.22 -11.46 -9.85
C ASN A 191 -25.22 -10.30 -9.82
N LYS A 192 -25.37 -9.65 -8.65
CA LYS A 192 -26.23 -8.47 -8.50
C LYS A 192 -25.70 -7.24 -9.26
N SER A 193 -24.39 -7.08 -9.40
CA SER A 193 -23.78 -6.02 -10.21
C SER A 193 -24.10 -6.19 -11.70
N LYS A 194 -24.05 -7.43 -12.23
CA LYS A 194 -24.35 -7.73 -13.63
C LYS A 194 -25.84 -7.63 -13.97
N ASN A 195 -26.70 -8.09 -13.08
CA ASN A 195 -28.15 -8.02 -13.27
C ASN A 195 -28.84 -7.74 -11.93
N PRO A 196 -29.16 -6.46 -11.64
CA PRO A 196 -29.76 -6.04 -10.37
C PRO A 196 -31.08 -6.75 -10.05
N ASN A 197 -31.80 -7.19 -11.10
CA ASN A 197 -33.11 -7.81 -11.03
C ASN A 197 -33.07 -9.34 -11.18
N SER A 198 -31.88 -9.94 -11.31
CA SER A 198 -31.79 -11.40 -11.42
C SER A 198 -32.23 -12.05 -10.11
N PRO A 199 -33.20 -13.00 -10.15
CA PRO A 199 -33.47 -13.85 -9.01
C PRO A 199 -32.18 -14.63 -8.71
N SER A 200 -31.76 -14.62 -7.45
CA SER A 200 -30.57 -15.30 -6.99
C SER A 200 -30.64 -16.77 -7.45
N ALA A 201 -29.64 -17.24 -8.21
CA ALA A 201 -29.60 -18.62 -8.65
C ALA A 201 -29.35 -19.53 -7.44
N GLY A 202 -30.43 -19.96 -6.80
CA GLY A 202 -30.48 -20.95 -5.73
C GLY A 202 -31.89 -21.48 -5.66
N THR A 203 -32.09 -22.76 -5.98
CA THR A 203 -33.36 -23.44 -5.72
C THR A 203 -33.62 -23.39 -4.21
N ALA A 204 -34.82 -22.92 -3.83
CA ALA A 204 -35.26 -22.64 -2.45
C ALA A 204 -35.22 -23.85 -1.47
N SER A 205 -34.63 -24.98 -1.85
CA SER A 205 -34.63 -26.20 -1.03
C SER A 205 -33.40 -26.41 -0.14
N GLN A 206 -32.28 -25.67 -0.31
CA GLN A 206 -31.18 -25.59 0.68
C GLN A 206 -30.33 -24.32 0.44
N GLU A 207 -30.76 -23.16 0.93
CA GLU A 207 -29.89 -21.97 0.93
C GLU A 207 -28.73 -22.20 1.93
N SER A 208 -27.49 -22.07 1.47
CA SER A 208 -26.33 -22.10 2.36
C SER A 208 -26.37 -20.90 3.32
N ASN A 209 -25.83 -21.05 4.54
CA ASN A 209 -25.68 -19.94 5.49
C ASN A 209 -24.94 -18.74 4.86
N ASN A 210 -23.99 -18.98 3.96
CA ASN A 210 -23.28 -17.91 3.25
C ASN A 210 -24.18 -17.17 2.24
N HIS A 211 -25.10 -17.86 1.54
CA HIS A 211 -26.05 -17.21 0.63
C HIS A 211 -27.01 -16.29 1.38
N LYS A 212 -27.54 -16.76 2.51
CA LYS A 212 -28.39 -15.97 3.42
C LYS A 212 -27.65 -14.74 3.94
N LEU A 213 -26.43 -14.94 4.44
CA LEU A 213 -25.54 -13.87 4.89
C LEU A 213 -25.30 -12.84 3.77
N ALA A 214 -25.00 -13.30 2.55
CA ALA A 214 -24.76 -12.43 1.40
C ALA A 214 -25.96 -11.55 1.05
N SER A 215 -27.15 -12.16 1.02
CA SER A 215 -28.41 -11.46 0.77
C SER A 215 -28.66 -10.39 1.84
N LYS A 216 -28.44 -10.73 3.12
CA LYS A 216 -28.61 -9.78 4.23
C LYS A 216 -27.62 -8.63 4.21
N ILE A 217 -26.34 -8.90 3.94
CA ILE A 217 -25.32 -7.84 3.76
C ILE A 217 -25.67 -6.93 2.58
N TYR A 218 -26.14 -7.50 1.47
CA TYR A 218 -26.53 -6.71 0.29
C TYR A 218 -27.78 -5.85 0.55
N GLU A 219 -28.78 -6.39 1.25
CA GLU A 219 -29.96 -5.62 1.70
C GLU A 219 -29.56 -4.50 2.66
N TYR A 220 -28.66 -4.80 3.60
CA TYR A 220 -28.11 -3.83 4.54
C TYR A 220 -27.43 -2.69 3.78
N TYR A 221 -26.50 -3.01 2.89
CA TYR A 221 -25.80 -2.03 2.04
C TYR A 221 -26.76 -1.11 1.27
N LYS A 222 -27.83 -1.65 0.70
CA LYS A 222 -28.83 -0.84 -0.04
C LYS A 222 -29.64 0.09 0.84
N LYS A 223 -29.96 -0.32 2.08
CA LYS A 223 -30.80 0.42 3.03
C LYS A 223 -30.00 1.31 3.97
N TYR A 224 -28.68 1.14 4.02
CA TYR A 224 -27.82 1.75 5.02
C TYR A 224 -27.88 3.28 4.97
N SER A 225 -28.03 3.90 6.15
CA SER A 225 -28.04 5.35 6.28
C SER A 225 -26.67 5.91 5.93
N LYS A 226 -26.66 6.73 4.89
CA LYS A 226 -25.45 7.26 4.25
C LYS A 226 -24.66 8.29 5.07
N LEU A 227 -25.03 8.48 6.34
CA LEU A 227 -24.52 9.56 7.19
C LEU A 227 -23.34 9.16 8.10
N LYS A 228 -23.22 7.87 8.45
CA LYS A 228 -22.10 7.33 9.24
C LYS A 228 -21.81 5.89 8.82
N PRO A 229 -20.91 5.63 7.85
CA PRO A 229 -20.59 4.29 7.39
C PRO A 229 -19.82 3.48 8.44
N ASN A 230 -20.26 2.25 8.69
CA ASN A 230 -19.56 1.27 9.51
C ASN A 230 -18.83 0.21 8.66
N THR A 231 -18.10 -0.69 9.32
CA THR A 231 -17.31 -1.77 8.70
C THR A 231 -18.15 -2.66 7.79
N LEU A 232 -19.40 -2.99 8.16
CA LEU A 232 -20.29 -3.79 7.32
C LEU A 232 -20.64 -3.09 5.99
N TYR A 233 -21.05 -1.82 6.03
CA TYR A 233 -21.31 -1.04 4.83
C TYR A 233 -20.06 -0.90 3.95
N ARG A 234 -18.92 -0.58 4.60
CA ARG A 234 -17.59 -0.45 4.00
C ARG A 234 -17.19 -1.72 3.25
N THR A 235 -17.44 -2.90 3.83
CA THR A 235 -17.15 -4.20 3.19
C THR A 235 -17.95 -4.40 1.91
N ALA A 236 -19.25 -4.12 1.97
CA ALA A 236 -20.13 -4.27 0.82
C ALA A 236 -19.76 -3.31 -0.33
N LYS A 237 -19.44 -2.06 0.00
CA LYS A 237 -19.00 -1.06 -0.98
C LYS A 237 -17.67 -1.43 -1.64
N TYR A 238 -16.76 -2.04 -0.87
CA TYR A 238 -15.50 -2.56 -1.37
C TYR A 238 -15.70 -3.71 -2.37
N MET A 239 -16.61 -4.66 -2.09
CA MET A 239 -16.98 -5.71 -3.05
C MET A 239 -17.57 -5.13 -4.34
N ASP A 240 -18.43 -4.12 -4.23
CA ASP A 240 -19.05 -3.44 -5.37
C ASP A 240 -18.00 -2.74 -6.26
N PHE A 241 -17.04 -2.04 -5.63
CA PHE A 241 -15.90 -1.45 -6.34
C PHE A 241 -15.11 -2.49 -7.13
N TRP A 242 -14.69 -3.57 -6.47
CA TRP A 242 -13.87 -4.59 -7.14
C TRP A 242 -14.60 -5.22 -8.31
N ASN A 243 -15.87 -5.58 -8.14
CA ASN A 243 -16.68 -6.10 -9.25
C ASN A 243 -16.76 -5.13 -10.44
N SER A 244 -16.92 -3.83 -10.17
CA SER A 244 -16.96 -2.79 -11.21
C SER A 244 -15.60 -2.59 -11.89
N PHE A 245 -14.53 -2.49 -11.12
CA PHE A 245 -13.17 -2.29 -11.62
C PHE A 245 -12.71 -3.49 -12.47
N CYS A 246 -12.95 -4.69 -11.97
CA CYS A 246 -12.78 -5.97 -12.65
C CYS A 246 -13.50 -6.03 -14.01
N ASN A 247 -14.78 -5.68 -14.03
CA ASN A 247 -15.56 -5.61 -15.27
C ASN A 247 -14.98 -4.58 -16.25
N THR A 248 -14.47 -3.45 -15.74
CA THR A 248 -13.79 -2.45 -16.57
C THR A 248 -12.55 -3.02 -17.24
N LEU A 249 -11.69 -3.71 -16.49
CA LEU A 249 -10.49 -4.34 -17.03
C LEU A 249 -10.83 -5.45 -18.03
N ASP A 250 -11.82 -6.30 -17.74
CA ASP A 250 -12.26 -7.35 -18.64
C ASP A 250 -12.82 -6.78 -19.96
N ASN A 251 -13.64 -5.73 -19.89
CA ASN A 251 -14.14 -5.03 -21.08
C ASN A 251 -13.01 -4.41 -21.89
N LEU A 252 -12.01 -3.81 -21.24
CA LEU A 252 -10.83 -3.29 -21.91
C LEU A 252 -10.02 -4.40 -22.59
N GLN A 253 -9.90 -5.58 -21.99
CA GLN A 253 -9.23 -6.73 -22.60
C GLN A 253 -10.02 -7.25 -23.82
N GLN A 254 -11.35 -7.38 -23.70
CA GLN A 254 -12.22 -7.96 -24.73
C GLN A 254 -12.40 -7.03 -25.94
N ASN A 255 -12.58 -5.73 -25.70
CA ASN A 255 -12.87 -4.76 -26.76
C ASN A 255 -11.65 -4.39 -27.61
N ARG A 256 -10.45 -4.88 -27.28
CA ARG A 256 -9.19 -4.51 -27.95
C ARG A 256 -8.75 -5.44 -29.08
N GLY A 257 -9.45 -6.56 -29.35
CA GLY A 257 -9.13 -7.41 -30.51
C GLY A 257 -7.63 -7.71 -30.68
N LYS A 258 -7.05 -7.40 -31.85
CA LYS A 258 -5.60 -7.58 -32.14
C LYS A 258 -4.67 -6.65 -31.35
N GLU A 259 -5.12 -5.48 -30.89
CA GLU A 259 -4.34 -4.57 -30.03
C GLU A 259 -4.16 -5.12 -28.61
N ALA A 260 -4.99 -6.08 -28.19
CA ALA A 260 -4.85 -6.77 -26.91
C ALA A 260 -3.54 -7.56 -26.80
N ASN A 261 -2.97 -8.01 -27.92
CA ASN A 261 -1.66 -8.66 -27.96
C ASN A 261 -0.50 -7.67 -27.77
N GLU A 262 -0.70 -6.38 -28.07
CA GLU A 262 0.37 -5.35 -28.07
C GLU A 262 0.58 -4.69 -26.69
N LEU A 263 -0.45 -4.70 -25.83
CA LEU A 263 -0.39 -4.08 -24.50
C LEU A 263 0.12 -5.02 -23.39
N GLY A 264 0.18 -6.33 -23.65
CA GLY A 264 0.43 -7.34 -22.62
C GLY A 264 -0.80 -7.61 -21.76
N GLU A 265 -0.65 -8.45 -20.74
CA GLU A 265 -1.77 -8.96 -19.97
C GLU A 265 -2.16 -7.98 -18.85
N LEU A 266 -3.35 -7.36 -18.91
CA LEU A 266 -3.85 -6.47 -17.85
C LEU A 266 -3.90 -7.13 -16.47
N LYS A 267 -3.85 -8.47 -16.40
CA LYS A 267 -3.75 -9.23 -15.15
C LYS A 267 -2.47 -8.88 -14.41
N ASN A 268 -1.48 -8.31 -15.08
CA ASN A 268 -0.24 -7.92 -14.44
C ASN A 268 -0.43 -6.81 -13.40
N PHE A 269 -1.47 -5.98 -13.51
CA PHE A 269 -1.81 -5.00 -12.46
C PHE A 269 -2.26 -5.63 -11.14
N ILE A 270 -2.72 -6.89 -11.16
CA ILE A 270 -3.32 -7.57 -10.02
C ILE A 270 -2.53 -8.84 -9.71
N SER A 271 -2.10 -9.01 -8.45
CA SER A 271 -1.43 -10.24 -8.01
C SER A 271 -2.27 -10.93 -6.92
N LEU A 272 -2.94 -12.03 -7.29
CA LEU A 272 -3.73 -12.84 -6.36
C LEU A 272 -2.84 -13.85 -5.60
N PRO A 273 -3.06 -14.14 -4.30
CA PRO A 273 -2.41 -15.24 -3.62
C PRO A 273 -2.71 -16.56 -4.30
N LYS A 274 -1.69 -17.42 -4.34
CA LYS A 274 -1.83 -18.74 -4.98
C LYS A 274 -2.33 -19.79 -3.99
N GLN A 275 -2.72 -20.94 -4.53
CA GLN A 275 -3.11 -22.08 -3.71
C GLN A 275 -1.97 -22.45 -2.75
N ASN A 276 -2.27 -22.52 -1.45
CA ASN A 276 -1.33 -22.79 -0.35
C ASN A 276 -0.41 -21.63 0.08
N GLU A 277 -0.55 -20.44 -0.48
CA GLU A 277 0.14 -19.27 0.06
C GLU A 277 -0.51 -18.84 1.39
N ALA A 278 0.31 -18.62 2.42
CA ALA A 278 -0.15 -18.09 3.71
C ALA A 278 -0.34 -16.57 3.62
N ILE A 279 -1.38 -16.05 4.29
CA ILE A 279 -1.85 -14.66 4.09
C ILE A 279 -1.30 -13.72 5.17
N PHE A 280 -1.33 -14.12 6.46
CA PHE A 280 -0.87 -13.31 7.59
C PHE A 280 0.55 -13.72 8.02
N SER A 281 0.76 -15.00 8.36
CA SER A 281 2.09 -15.52 8.68
C SER A 281 2.73 -16.13 7.43
N THR A 282 3.55 -15.34 6.74
CA THR A 282 4.09 -15.73 5.42
C THR A 282 5.23 -16.76 5.46
N TYR A 283 5.66 -17.22 6.63
CA TYR A 283 6.58 -18.35 6.75
C TYR A 283 5.88 -19.53 7.41
N SER A 284 6.01 -20.69 6.78
CA SER A 284 5.42 -21.93 7.26
C SER A 284 6.23 -22.48 8.42
N ASP A 285 5.59 -22.65 9.55
CA ASP A 285 5.88 -23.82 10.36
C ASP A 285 5.18 -25.00 9.70
N ILE A 286 5.97 -26.03 9.37
CA ILE A 286 5.55 -27.43 9.29
C ILE A 286 5.22 -27.99 7.88
N LYS A 287 6.10 -28.90 7.43
CA LYS A 287 5.87 -29.93 6.39
C LYS A 287 4.91 -31.04 6.87
N GLU A 288 3.98 -30.78 7.77
CA GLU A 288 2.97 -31.76 8.18
C GLU A 288 1.65 -31.35 7.58
N LYS A 289 1.21 -32.20 6.64
CA LYS A 289 -0.17 -32.49 6.23
C LYS A 289 -1.11 -31.29 6.04
N GLN A 290 -1.79 -31.31 4.90
CA GLN A 290 -2.78 -30.34 4.40
C GLN A 290 -3.90 -29.88 5.37
N ASP A 291 -3.99 -30.44 6.58
CA ASP A 291 -5.05 -30.16 7.56
C ASP A 291 -4.67 -29.12 8.64
N SER A 292 -3.43 -28.63 8.68
CA SER A 292 -3.04 -27.56 9.62
C SER A 292 -2.21 -26.49 8.93
N LYS A 293 -2.88 -25.44 8.45
CA LYS A 293 -2.19 -24.17 8.22
C LYS A 293 -1.57 -23.67 9.53
N SER A 294 -0.52 -22.86 9.44
CA SER A 294 0.28 -22.49 10.62
C SER A 294 -0.60 -21.88 11.70
N LYS A 295 -0.48 -22.40 12.93
CA LYS A 295 -1.24 -21.96 14.10
C LYS A 295 -1.21 -20.43 14.27
N ALA A 296 -0.08 -19.80 13.94
CA ALA A 296 0.10 -18.34 13.94
C ALA A 296 -0.83 -17.62 12.95
N ASP A 297 -0.97 -18.11 11.72
CA ASP A 297 -1.84 -17.52 10.68
C ASP A 297 -3.31 -17.50 11.18
N LYS A 298 -3.74 -18.59 11.83
CA LYS A 298 -5.07 -18.70 12.45
C LYS A 298 -5.26 -17.74 13.64
N GLU A 299 -4.31 -17.70 14.57
CA GLU A 299 -4.40 -16.82 15.73
C GLU A 299 -4.41 -15.33 15.34
N ILE A 300 -3.60 -14.94 14.34
CA ILE A 300 -3.60 -13.57 13.80
C ILE A 300 -4.95 -13.26 13.14
N ALA A 301 -5.53 -14.19 12.40
CA ALA A 301 -6.83 -13.99 11.78
C ALA A 301 -7.97 -13.82 12.81
N GLU A 302 -7.94 -14.59 13.89
CA GLU A 302 -8.89 -14.45 15.02
C GLU A 302 -8.73 -13.09 15.72
N LEU A 303 -7.49 -12.63 15.94
CA LEU A 303 -7.24 -11.29 16.46
C LEU A 303 -7.77 -10.21 15.53
N PHE A 304 -7.48 -10.33 14.23
CA PHE A 304 -7.97 -9.41 13.21
C PHE A 304 -9.50 -9.29 13.25
N GLU A 305 -10.23 -10.42 13.26
CA GLU A 305 -11.70 -10.45 13.41
C GLU A 305 -12.19 -9.64 14.62
N THR A 306 -11.54 -9.80 15.77
CA THR A 306 -11.98 -9.10 16.99
C THR A 306 -11.78 -7.59 16.93
N PHE A 307 -10.79 -7.11 16.18
CA PHE A 307 -10.44 -5.70 16.04
C PHE A 307 -11.31 -4.96 15.02
N ILE A 308 -11.69 -5.60 13.92
CA ILE A 308 -12.36 -4.92 12.79
C ILE A 308 -13.86 -4.66 12.99
N PHE A 309 -14.55 -5.51 13.76
CA PHE A 309 -15.99 -5.38 13.99
C PHE A 309 -16.22 -4.90 15.42
N ASP A 310 -17.05 -3.87 15.57
CA ASP A 310 -17.54 -3.49 16.90
C ASP A 310 -18.59 -4.48 17.42
N ASP A 311 -19.05 -4.28 18.65
CA ASP A 311 -20.01 -5.18 19.28
C ASP A 311 -21.39 -5.11 18.60
N GLU A 312 -21.80 -3.95 18.06
CA GLU A 312 -23.07 -3.79 17.33
C GLU A 312 -23.03 -4.57 16.01
N GLU A 313 -21.94 -4.45 15.26
CA GLU A 313 -21.71 -5.16 14.01
C GLU A 313 -21.62 -6.67 14.20
N LYS A 314 -20.98 -7.12 15.30
CA LYS A 314 -20.96 -8.53 15.68
C LYS A 314 -22.37 -9.07 15.96
N GLU A 315 -23.23 -8.30 16.62
CA GLU A 315 -24.64 -8.69 16.82
C GLU A 315 -25.42 -8.73 15.51
N ILE A 316 -25.25 -7.73 14.63
CA ILE A 316 -25.86 -7.73 13.28
C ILE A 316 -25.44 -8.97 12.49
N LEU A 317 -24.16 -9.32 12.50
CA LEU A 317 -23.65 -10.50 11.82
C LEU A 317 -24.21 -11.80 12.41
N LYS A 318 -24.37 -11.87 13.74
CA LYS A 318 -25.03 -13.01 14.41
C LYS A 318 -26.51 -13.11 14.03
N GLU A 319 -27.21 -12.01 13.79
CA GLU A 319 -28.60 -12.02 13.32
C GLU A 319 -28.74 -12.49 11.86
N PHE A 320 -27.70 -12.24 11.03
CA PHE A 320 -27.70 -12.64 9.63
C PHE A 320 -27.49 -14.14 9.43
N VAL A 321 -26.95 -14.83 10.44
CA VAL A 321 -26.65 -16.28 10.43
C VAL A 321 -27.55 -16.99 11.47
N ASP A 322 -27.83 -18.28 11.33
CA ASP A 322 -28.66 -18.99 12.31
C ASP A 322 -27.97 -19.08 13.69
N ARG A 323 -28.75 -18.78 14.75
CA ARG A 323 -28.27 -18.58 16.14
C ARG A 323 -27.43 -19.73 16.71
N GLU A 324 -27.56 -20.95 16.20
CA GLU A 324 -26.87 -22.13 16.73
C GLU A 324 -25.38 -22.22 16.34
N ASN A 325 -24.95 -21.56 15.26
CA ASN A 325 -23.56 -21.66 14.78
C ASN A 325 -22.72 -20.40 14.98
N GLY A 326 -23.36 -19.25 15.22
CA GLY A 326 -22.71 -17.94 15.31
C GLY A 326 -22.05 -17.52 14.00
N PHE A 327 -21.91 -16.21 13.76
CA PHE A 327 -20.97 -15.77 12.73
C PHE A 327 -19.55 -16.09 13.21
N LYS A 328 -18.78 -16.76 12.36
CA LYS A 328 -17.34 -16.91 12.49
C LYS A 328 -16.74 -16.50 11.15
N ILE A 329 -15.66 -15.74 11.18
CA ILE A 329 -14.86 -15.61 9.96
C ILE A 329 -14.41 -17.01 9.57
N ASN A 330 -14.82 -17.42 8.37
CA ASN A 330 -14.52 -18.75 7.83
C ASN A 330 -13.06 -18.78 7.37
N TYR A 331 -12.15 -18.63 8.31
CA TYR A 331 -10.74 -18.62 8.07
C TYR A 331 -10.26 -20.05 7.74
N LEU A 332 -10.09 -20.31 6.44
CA LEU A 332 -9.40 -21.48 5.92
C LEU A 332 -9.99 -22.81 6.43
N ASN A 333 -11.27 -23.05 6.16
CA ASN A 333 -11.89 -24.33 6.51
C ASN A 333 -11.16 -25.51 5.82
N ASN A 334 -10.81 -26.51 6.62
CA ASN A 334 -10.21 -27.77 6.21
C ASN A 334 -11.19 -28.62 5.39
N GLY A 335 -11.05 -28.61 4.07
CA GLY A 335 -11.88 -29.43 3.18
C GLY A 335 -11.69 -29.04 1.72
N ILE A 336 -10.51 -29.25 1.17
CA ILE A 336 -10.20 -28.91 -0.23
C ILE A 336 -10.07 -30.19 -1.03
N SER A 337 -11.13 -30.57 -1.74
CA SER A 337 -11.06 -31.58 -2.80
C SER A 337 -10.59 -30.91 -4.08
N LYS A 338 -9.47 -31.42 -4.64
CA LYS A 338 -8.92 -30.97 -5.93
C LYS A 338 -9.99 -31.04 -7.01
N VAL A 339 -10.17 -29.96 -7.77
CA VAL A 339 -10.78 -30.02 -9.09
C VAL A 339 -9.80 -29.48 -10.10
N SER A 340 -9.39 -30.37 -10.99
CA SER A 340 -8.73 -30.05 -12.24
C SER A 340 -9.71 -29.37 -13.18
N ALA A 341 -9.42 -28.13 -13.59
CA ALA A 341 -10.01 -27.52 -14.77
C ALA A 341 -8.90 -26.80 -15.57
N PRO A 342 -9.04 -26.71 -16.91
CA PRO A 342 -7.99 -26.30 -17.82
C PRO A 342 -7.85 -24.77 -17.90
N GLU A 343 -6.61 -24.35 -18.18
CA GLU A 343 -6.15 -23.00 -18.51
C GLU A 343 -7.16 -22.21 -19.37
N ASN A 344 -7.67 -21.05 -18.91
CA ASN A 344 -7.80 -19.84 -19.74
C ASN A 344 -8.29 -18.56 -19.01
N ASN A 345 -7.29 -17.76 -18.60
CA ASN A 345 -7.25 -16.29 -18.57
C ASN A 345 -8.41 -15.54 -17.90
N SER A 346 -8.08 -14.93 -16.77
CA SER A 346 -8.96 -14.05 -16.04
C SER A 346 -8.21 -12.81 -15.54
N ILE A 347 -8.72 -11.63 -15.90
CA ILE A 347 -8.30 -10.35 -15.34
C ILE A 347 -9.28 -9.91 -14.26
N CYS A 348 -10.55 -10.35 -14.30
CA CYS A 348 -11.35 -10.68 -13.12
C CYS A 348 -12.53 -11.64 -13.40
N LYS A 349 -12.30 -12.73 -14.14
CA LYS A 349 -13.12 -13.94 -14.00
C LYS A 349 -12.72 -14.68 -12.72
N THR A 350 -13.60 -14.71 -11.75
CA THR A 350 -13.62 -15.89 -10.88
C THR A 350 -13.73 -17.15 -11.76
N GLU A 351 -12.64 -17.89 -11.97
CA GLU A 351 -12.68 -19.30 -12.40
C GLU A 351 -13.26 -20.11 -11.23
N LEU A 352 -14.56 -19.92 -11.03
CA LEU A 352 -15.37 -20.53 -10.00
C LEU A 352 -16.34 -21.54 -10.60
N ASN A 353 -15.91 -22.19 -11.68
CA ASN A 353 -16.63 -23.32 -12.21
C ASN A 353 -16.22 -24.58 -11.42
N SER A 354 -17.20 -25.04 -10.63
CA SER A 354 -17.34 -26.38 -10.03
C SER A 354 -16.35 -26.83 -8.94
N SER A 355 -16.36 -26.21 -7.77
CA SER A 355 -16.44 -26.86 -6.42
C SER A 355 -16.23 -25.84 -5.29
N PRO A 356 -16.70 -26.09 -4.05
CA PRO A 356 -16.71 -25.11 -2.96
C PRO A 356 -15.32 -24.97 -2.33
N GLY A 357 -14.61 -23.91 -2.67
CA GLY A 357 -13.36 -23.52 -2.01
C GLY A 357 -13.60 -22.33 -1.09
N VAL A 358 -13.44 -22.51 0.22
CA VAL A 358 -13.50 -21.40 1.19
C VAL A 358 -12.11 -20.86 1.41
N LEU A 359 -11.66 -19.97 0.52
CA LEU A 359 -10.52 -19.09 0.81
C LEU A 359 -11.07 -17.79 1.38
N ALA A 360 -10.98 -17.62 2.70
CA ALA A 360 -11.21 -16.33 3.35
C ALA A 360 -9.92 -15.52 3.37
N HIS A 361 -10.08 -14.22 3.20
CA HIS A 361 -9.15 -13.38 2.47
C HIS A 361 -9.15 -11.98 3.13
N HIS A 362 -8.00 -11.31 3.15
CA HIS A 362 -7.79 -10.07 3.92
C HIS A 362 -8.58 -8.89 3.33
N PRO A 363 -9.54 -8.29 4.06
CA PRO A 363 -10.24 -7.10 3.60
C PRO A 363 -9.40 -5.83 3.80
N ALA A 364 -9.73 -4.80 3.04
CA ALA A 364 -9.29 -3.42 3.19
C ALA A 364 -10.11 -2.64 4.23
N LEU A 365 -10.47 -3.24 5.37
CA LEU A 365 -11.36 -2.58 6.33
C LEU A 365 -10.51 -2.03 7.47
N GLU A 366 -10.22 -0.74 7.32
CA GLU A 366 -9.28 0.04 8.12
C GLU A 366 -9.85 0.47 9.49
N HIS A 367 -8.93 0.92 10.36
CA HIS A 367 -8.96 1.32 11.79
C HIS A 367 -9.90 0.60 12.73
N SER A 368 -9.26 0.13 13.79
CA SER A 368 -9.77 0.36 15.13
C SER A 368 -8.55 0.41 16.08
N THR A 369 -8.13 1.60 16.53
CA THR A 369 -7.38 1.67 17.82
C THR A 369 -8.34 1.40 18.98
N MET A 370 -9.63 1.64 18.72
CA MET A 370 -10.80 1.15 19.47
C MET A 370 -11.79 0.52 18.47
N PRO A 371 -12.42 -0.63 18.79
CA PRO A 371 -13.44 -1.24 17.95
C PRO A 371 -14.47 -0.22 17.43
N GLY A 372 -14.70 -0.17 16.11
CA GLY A 372 -15.71 0.70 15.48
C GLY A 372 -15.30 2.17 15.22
N SER A 373 -14.02 2.54 15.40
CA SER A 373 -13.55 3.92 15.14
C SER A 373 -13.19 4.21 13.66
N SER A 374 -13.18 5.49 13.27
CA SER A 374 -12.97 5.92 11.87
C SER A 374 -11.50 5.82 11.41
N PRO A 375 -11.22 5.34 10.17
CA PRO A 375 -9.85 5.14 9.69
C PRO A 375 -9.27 6.22 8.77
N VAL A 376 -7.98 6.46 8.94
CA VAL A 376 -7.15 7.29 8.07
C VAL A 376 -5.95 6.47 7.62
N SER A 377 -5.88 6.00 6.34
CA SER A 377 -4.66 5.79 5.47
C SER A 377 -3.95 4.40 5.07
N GLU A 378 -3.74 4.09 3.78
CA GLU A 378 -2.38 3.73 3.25
C GLU A 378 -1.62 2.36 3.47
N GLY A 379 -2.10 1.26 2.86
CA GLY A 379 -1.26 0.16 2.35
C GLY A 379 -0.81 0.48 0.91
N THR A 380 0.35 -0.02 0.44
CA THR A 380 1.01 0.72 -0.65
C THR A 380 1.54 -0.03 -1.87
N GLN A 381 1.91 -1.30 -1.86
CA GLN A 381 2.70 -1.79 -3.00
C GLN A 381 1.97 -2.66 -4.04
N LYS A 382 1.18 -3.65 -3.62
CA LYS A 382 0.19 -4.25 -4.54
C LYS A 382 -0.83 -3.18 -4.95
N ASP A 383 -1.15 -2.33 -3.99
CA ASP A 383 -2.12 -1.25 -4.05
C ASP A 383 -1.66 -0.18 -5.04
N LEU A 384 -0.36 0.10 -5.13
CA LEU A 384 0.18 1.01 -6.15
C LEU A 384 -0.14 0.55 -7.56
N MET A 385 0.02 -0.74 -7.87
CA MET A 385 -0.19 -1.23 -9.24
C MET A 385 -1.67 -1.13 -9.63
N VAL A 386 -2.56 -1.42 -8.69
CA VAL A 386 -4.01 -1.26 -8.88
C VAL A 386 -4.40 0.22 -8.94
N TYR A 387 -3.76 1.09 -8.15
CA TYR A 387 -3.99 2.53 -8.17
C TYR A 387 -3.52 3.17 -9.48
N LEU A 388 -2.35 2.77 -9.96
CA LEU A 388 -1.83 3.10 -11.28
C LEU A 388 -2.79 2.61 -12.37
N ALA A 389 -3.34 1.40 -12.24
CA ALA A 389 -4.33 0.88 -13.17
C ALA A 389 -5.63 1.70 -13.17
N GLN A 390 -6.14 2.12 -12.02
CA GLN A 390 -7.31 3.00 -11.92
C GLN A 390 -7.09 4.31 -12.68
N ILE A 391 -5.95 4.98 -12.45
CA ILE A 391 -5.61 6.22 -13.16
C ILE A 391 -5.45 5.97 -14.65
N ALA A 392 -4.70 4.94 -15.05
CA ALA A 392 -4.38 4.68 -16.44
C ALA A 392 -5.60 4.25 -17.27
N THR A 393 -6.50 3.44 -16.70
CA THR A 393 -7.76 3.06 -17.33
C THR A 393 -8.72 4.24 -17.46
N SER A 394 -8.80 5.10 -16.44
CA SER A 394 -9.62 6.32 -16.49
C SER A 394 -9.13 7.30 -17.57
N LEU A 395 -7.82 7.53 -17.61
CA LEU A 395 -7.17 8.36 -18.64
C LEU A 395 -7.42 7.79 -20.05
N TYR A 396 -7.26 6.48 -20.22
CA TYR A 396 -7.54 5.81 -21.48
C TYR A 396 -8.99 6.00 -21.92
N ASN A 397 -9.96 5.79 -21.02
CA ASN A 397 -11.38 5.94 -21.36
C ASN A 397 -11.71 7.38 -21.77
N ILE A 398 -11.14 8.36 -21.08
CA ILE A 398 -11.30 9.77 -21.42
C ILE A 398 -10.67 10.09 -22.77
N SER A 399 -9.50 9.50 -23.07
CA SER A 399 -8.81 9.76 -24.34
C SER A 399 -9.61 9.30 -25.56
N GLN A 400 -10.60 8.41 -25.38
CA GLN A 400 -11.51 7.96 -26.44
C GLN A 400 -12.69 8.93 -26.70
N SER A 401 -12.86 9.97 -25.89
CA SER A 401 -13.97 10.92 -26.02
C SER A 401 -13.69 12.02 -27.06
N ASN A 402 -14.75 12.51 -27.72
CA ASN A 402 -14.65 13.63 -28.66
C ASN A 402 -14.27 14.93 -27.96
N GLU A 403 -14.69 15.08 -26.70
CA GLU A 403 -14.36 16.20 -25.83
C GLU A 403 -12.86 16.26 -25.56
N PHE A 404 -12.22 15.12 -25.28
CA PHE A 404 -10.78 15.04 -25.08
C PHE A 404 -9.99 15.50 -26.30
N ALA A 405 -10.37 15.06 -27.50
CA ALA A 405 -9.68 15.44 -28.74
C ALA A 405 -9.66 16.97 -28.94
N LYS A 406 -10.74 17.65 -28.53
CA LYS A 406 -10.85 19.12 -28.55
C LYS A 406 -10.09 19.76 -27.40
N ASP A 407 -10.27 19.26 -26.18
CA ASP A 407 -9.66 19.82 -24.99
C ASP A 407 -8.12 19.73 -25.06
N PHE A 408 -7.54 18.68 -25.65
CA PHE A 408 -6.09 18.44 -25.70
C PHE A 408 -5.44 18.63 -27.09
N GLU A 409 -6.13 19.21 -28.08
CA GLU A 409 -5.64 19.31 -29.47
C GLU A 409 -4.19 19.84 -29.59
N LYS A 410 -3.83 20.82 -28.76
CA LYS A 410 -2.50 21.47 -28.73
C LYS A 410 -1.77 21.29 -27.40
N ASP A 411 -2.26 20.41 -26.55
CA ASP A 411 -1.68 20.17 -25.22
C ASP A 411 -0.61 19.07 -25.33
N PHE A 412 0.60 19.35 -24.84
CA PHE A 412 1.73 18.41 -24.91
C PHE A 412 1.45 17.08 -24.18
N ARG A 413 0.48 17.06 -23.25
CA ARG A 413 0.10 15.86 -22.50
C ARG A 413 -0.74 14.89 -23.30
N LYS A 414 -1.29 15.30 -24.45
CA LYS A 414 -2.23 14.49 -25.26
C LYS A 414 -1.70 13.08 -25.50
N GLN A 415 -0.49 12.99 -26.07
CA GLN A 415 0.13 11.70 -26.41
C GLN A 415 0.41 10.84 -25.16
N TYR A 416 0.78 11.46 -24.03
CA TYR A 416 1.03 10.71 -22.79
C TYR A 416 -0.27 10.18 -22.18
N ILE A 417 -1.37 10.93 -22.27
CA ILE A 417 -2.71 10.51 -21.83
C ILE A 417 -3.23 9.35 -22.71
N GLU A 418 -3.10 9.47 -24.04
CA GLU A 418 -3.47 8.41 -24.99
C GLU A 418 -2.67 7.11 -24.74
N ASN A 419 -1.41 7.24 -24.30
CA ASN A 419 -0.53 6.10 -24.00
C ASN A 419 -0.48 5.72 -22.51
N ALA A 420 -1.31 6.31 -21.65
CA ALA A 420 -1.22 6.15 -20.20
C ALA A 420 -1.27 4.67 -19.78
N LEU A 421 -2.15 3.88 -20.39
CA LEU A 421 -2.28 2.46 -20.08
C LEU A 421 -1.10 1.61 -20.58
N LYS A 422 -0.50 1.94 -21.74
CA LYS A 422 0.73 1.28 -22.22
C LYS A 422 1.90 1.56 -21.28
N ASN A 423 2.06 2.82 -20.89
CA ASN A 423 3.09 3.25 -19.95
C ASN A 423 2.91 2.55 -18.60
N ALA A 424 1.68 2.52 -18.07
CA ALA A 424 1.36 1.84 -16.82
C ALA A 424 1.71 0.35 -16.86
N LEU A 425 1.36 -0.37 -17.94
CA LEU A 425 1.71 -1.79 -18.11
C LEU A 425 3.21 -2.01 -18.16
N SER A 426 3.95 -1.14 -18.85
CA SER A 426 5.40 -1.19 -18.91
C SER A 426 6.04 -0.98 -17.52
N ILE A 427 5.52 -0.03 -16.73
CA ILE A 427 5.94 0.18 -15.34
C ILE A 427 5.73 -1.09 -14.50
N VAL A 428 4.55 -1.69 -14.57
CA VAL A 428 4.21 -2.89 -13.78
C VAL A 428 5.05 -4.10 -14.17
N ASN A 429 5.26 -4.32 -15.47
CA ASN A 429 6.09 -5.42 -15.96
C ASN A 429 7.55 -5.27 -15.53
N ASN A 430 8.11 -4.06 -15.68
CA ASN A 430 9.44 -3.73 -15.19
C ASN A 430 9.56 -4.00 -13.68
N TYR A 431 8.56 -3.59 -12.92
CA TYR A 431 8.53 -3.75 -11.49
C TYR A 431 8.49 -5.22 -11.05
N LYS A 432 7.63 -6.05 -11.65
CA LYS A 432 7.58 -7.51 -11.39
C LYS A 432 8.90 -8.19 -11.70
N GLU A 433 9.46 -7.92 -12.88
CA GLU A 433 10.75 -8.48 -13.29
C GLU A 433 11.87 -8.03 -12.34
N ARG A 434 11.82 -6.78 -11.88
CA ARG A 434 12.78 -6.26 -10.91
C ARG A 434 12.69 -6.96 -9.56
N LEU A 435 11.49 -7.19 -9.01
CA LEU A 435 11.32 -7.96 -7.77
C LEU A 435 11.92 -9.36 -7.89
N LYS A 436 11.67 -10.04 -9.02
CA LYS A 436 12.27 -11.35 -9.32
C LYS A 436 13.79 -11.28 -9.33
N LYS A 437 14.40 -10.31 -10.01
CA LYS A 437 15.86 -10.12 -10.05
C LYS A 437 16.44 -9.82 -8.67
N ILE A 438 15.77 -9.00 -7.87
CA ILE A 438 16.15 -8.75 -6.47
C ILE A 438 16.11 -10.06 -5.67
N ARG A 439 15.03 -10.84 -5.77
CA ARG A 439 14.92 -12.14 -5.10
C ARG A 439 16.06 -13.08 -5.51
N GLU A 440 16.33 -13.23 -6.80
CA GLU A 440 17.40 -14.10 -7.32
C GLU A 440 18.80 -13.67 -6.83
N PHE A 441 19.03 -12.36 -6.69
CA PHE A 441 20.22 -11.82 -6.05
C PHE A 441 20.26 -12.18 -4.56
N LEU A 442 19.19 -11.93 -3.80
CA LEU A 442 19.12 -12.24 -2.36
C LEU A 442 19.26 -13.75 -2.07
N GLN A 443 18.76 -14.61 -2.95
CA GLN A 443 18.96 -16.06 -2.89
C GLN A 443 20.44 -16.43 -3.09
N SER A 444 21.09 -15.81 -4.07
CA SER A 444 22.52 -16.03 -4.33
C SER A 444 23.40 -15.51 -3.19
N ALA A 445 22.96 -14.44 -2.53
CA ALA A 445 23.55 -13.87 -1.34
C ALA A 445 23.21 -14.63 -0.04
N LYS A 446 22.41 -15.70 -0.11
CA LYS A 446 21.95 -16.50 1.05
C LYS A 446 21.17 -15.70 2.11
N ILE A 447 20.49 -14.63 1.68
CA ILE A 447 19.56 -13.85 2.50
C ILE A 447 18.15 -14.44 2.41
N VAL A 448 17.79 -14.98 1.24
CA VAL A 448 16.49 -15.62 0.96
C VAL A 448 16.70 -17.10 0.66
N ASP A 449 15.74 -17.94 1.05
CA ASP A 449 15.73 -19.38 0.76
C ASP A 449 15.79 -19.64 -0.75
N SER A 450 16.73 -20.48 -1.19
CA SER A 450 16.90 -20.84 -2.60
C SER A 450 15.70 -21.59 -3.18
N ASN A 451 14.83 -22.15 -2.34
CA ASN A 451 13.61 -22.84 -2.76
C ASN A 451 12.38 -21.94 -2.84
N PHE A 452 12.49 -20.66 -2.45
CA PHE A 452 11.40 -19.70 -2.56
C PHE A 452 11.22 -19.24 -4.02
N ASP A 453 10.09 -19.57 -4.62
CA ASP A 453 9.76 -19.24 -6.01
C ASP A 453 8.23 -19.10 -6.12
N PRO A 454 7.67 -17.90 -5.85
CA PRO A 454 6.23 -17.68 -5.86
C PRO A 454 5.64 -17.88 -7.27
N GLU A 455 6.40 -17.66 -8.35
CA GLU A 455 5.99 -17.94 -9.73
C GLU A 455 5.74 -19.45 -9.94
N LYS A 456 6.51 -20.31 -9.28
CA LYS A 456 6.32 -21.78 -9.28
C LYS A 456 5.55 -22.33 -8.08
N GLU A 457 4.85 -21.50 -7.32
CA GLU A 457 4.08 -21.90 -6.13
C GLU A 457 4.92 -22.56 -5.04
N LYS A 458 6.20 -22.18 -4.93
CA LYS A 458 7.10 -22.64 -3.88
C LYS A 458 7.28 -21.56 -2.84
N PHE A 459 6.63 -21.73 -1.69
CA PHE A 459 6.60 -20.71 -0.63
C PHE A 459 7.49 -21.03 0.58
N THR A 460 8.44 -21.97 0.45
CA THR A 460 9.38 -22.32 1.52
C THR A 460 10.33 -21.16 1.84
N LYS A 461 10.44 -20.80 3.11
CA LYS A 461 11.29 -19.68 3.61
C LYS A 461 12.12 -20.06 4.84
N ASP A 462 12.32 -21.34 5.08
CA ASP A 462 12.95 -21.85 6.31
C ASP A 462 14.32 -21.20 6.53
N GLN A 463 15.09 -21.05 5.44
CA GLN A 463 16.44 -20.48 5.46
C GLN A 463 16.49 -18.97 5.19
N SER A 464 15.36 -18.32 4.91
CA SER A 464 15.32 -16.86 4.73
C SER A 464 15.64 -16.12 6.03
N LYS A 465 16.16 -14.90 5.92
CA LYS A 465 16.40 -13.99 7.06
C LYS A 465 15.11 -13.28 7.47
N SER A 466 14.95 -13.06 8.77
CA SER A 466 13.87 -12.24 9.34
C SER A 466 14.26 -10.78 9.32
N VAL A 467 13.46 -9.92 8.69
CA VAL A 467 13.71 -8.47 8.59
C VAL A 467 12.55 -7.72 9.23
N ALA A 468 12.85 -6.85 10.20
CA ALA A 468 11.87 -5.95 10.81
C ALA A 468 11.95 -4.57 10.16
N ILE A 469 10.80 -4.04 9.72
CA ILE A 469 10.68 -2.62 9.41
C ILE A 469 9.99 -1.96 10.60
N ILE A 470 10.72 -1.07 11.30
CA ILE A 470 10.21 -0.39 12.48
C ILE A 470 9.89 1.05 12.11
N SER A 471 8.62 1.41 12.13
CA SER A 471 8.18 2.79 11.87
C SER A 471 8.18 3.58 13.16
N TYR A 472 8.95 4.68 13.16
CA TYR A 472 8.85 5.73 14.17
C TYR A 472 7.91 6.82 13.64
N PRO A 473 6.78 7.09 14.32
CA PRO A 473 5.87 8.13 13.88
C PRO A 473 6.59 9.48 13.94
N PRO A 474 6.56 10.30 12.86
CA PRO A 474 7.21 11.60 12.86
C PRO A 474 6.72 12.47 14.01
N ALA A 475 7.62 13.07 14.79
CA ALA A 475 7.24 13.86 15.96
C ALA A 475 6.27 15.02 15.62
N GLN A 476 6.40 15.58 14.42
CA GLN A 476 5.52 16.63 13.87
C GLN A 476 4.05 16.19 13.65
N LEU A 477 3.80 14.88 13.59
CA LEU A 477 2.46 14.29 13.43
C LEU A 477 1.82 13.89 14.78
N GLY A 478 2.52 14.07 15.91
CA GLY A 478 2.07 13.70 17.25
C GLY A 478 2.77 12.44 17.77
N ALA A 479 2.95 12.35 19.09
CA ALA A 479 3.59 11.21 19.73
C ALA A 479 2.69 9.96 19.63
N GLY A 480 2.97 9.11 18.64
CA GLY A 480 2.31 7.81 18.46
C GLY A 480 3.15 6.65 19.00
N ASN A 481 2.62 5.44 18.86
CA ASN A 481 3.35 4.22 19.15
C ASN A 481 4.33 3.89 18.02
N SER A 482 5.47 3.30 18.38
CA SER A 482 6.37 2.70 17.40
C SER A 482 5.88 1.31 17.03
N THR A 483 6.01 0.95 15.76
CA THR A 483 5.35 -0.25 15.24
C THR A 483 6.28 -1.08 14.36
N ILE A 484 6.21 -2.42 14.49
CA ILE A 484 6.77 -3.33 13.48
C ILE A 484 5.72 -3.51 12.40
N GLN A 485 6.10 -3.18 11.18
CA GLN A 485 5.25 -3.29 10.00
C GLN A 485 5.29 -4.71 9.42
N THR A 486 4.15 -5.16 8.93
CA THR A 486 3.90 -6.58 8.59
C THR A 486 3.75 -6.77 7.10
N VAL A 487 3.44 -7.99 6.67
CA VAL A 487 3.02 -8.30 5.30
C VAL A 487 1.85 -7.46 4.81
N SER A 488 1.02 -6.93 5.70
CA SER A 488 -0.10 -6.08 5.31
C SER A 488 0.37 -4.78 4.64
N LYS A 489 1.41 -4.13 5.20
CA LYS A 489 1.98 -2.89 4.63
C LYS A 489 3.03 -3.16 3.55
N TYR A 490 3.89 -4.17 3.77
CA TYR A 490 5.04 -4.44 2.90
C TYR A 490 5.00 -5.84 2.26
N PRO A 491 3.97 -6.16 1.45
CA PRO A 491 3.81 -7.49 0.90
C PRO A 491 4.98 -7.93 0.00
N PHE A 492 5.66 -7.05 -0.76
CA PHE A 492 6.86 -7.46 -1.50
C PHE A 492 7.93 -8.10 -0.64
N LEU A 493 8.25 -7.54 0.52
CA LEU A 493 9.38 -8.00 1.32
C LEU A 493 9.21 -9.48 1.62
N TYR A 494 7.99 -9.85 1.96
CA TYR A 494 7.69 -11.16 2.46
C TYR A 494 7.15 -12.08 1.35
N ARG A 495 6.20 -11.65 0.53
CA ARG A 495 5.51 -12.49 -0.48
C ARG A 495 6.20 -12.54 -1.84
N GLU A 496 6.96 -11.52 -2.22
CA GLU A 496 7.61 -11.46 -3.54
C GLU A 496 9.11 -11.74 -3.45
N LEU A 497 9.79 -11.12 -2.47
CA LEU A 497 11.23 -11.28 -2.25
C LEU A 497 11.56 -12.49 -1.37
N GLY A 498 10.65 -12.94 -0.51
CA GLY A 498 10.84 -14.16 0.28
C GLY A 498 11.54 -13.99 1.63
N LEU A 499 11.63 -12.76 2.15
CA LEU A 499 12.10 -12.52 3.52
C LEU A 499 11.06 -13.06 4.53
N LYS A 500 11.49 -13.29 5.78
CA LYS A 500 10.58 -13.60 6.88
C LYS A 500 10.18 -12.32 7.60
N GLU A 501 8.90 -12.24 7.94
CA GLU A 501 8.41 -11.26 8.89
C GLU A 501 8.87 -11.64 10.30
N VAL A 502 8.92 -10.64 11.19
CA VAL A 502 9.13 -10.83 12.61
C VAL A 502 7.78 -11.05 13.30
N LEU A 503 7.64 -12.17 14.01
CA LEU A 503 6.48 -12.46 14.86
C LEU A 503 6.87 -12.36 16.34
N PRO A 504 5.89 -12.06 17.23
CA PRO A 504 6.12 -12.13 18.65
C PRO A 504 6.44 -13.56 19.06
N ASN A 505 7.26 -13.72 20.09
CA ASN A 505 7.74 -14.99 20.62
C ASN A 505 6.59 -15.92 21.01
N SER A 506 5.47 -15.36 21.49
CA SER A 506 4.21 -16.06 21.75
C SER A 506 3.58 -16.72 20.51
N LEU A 507 3.86 -16.22 19.30
CA LEU A 507 3.45 -16.80 18.00
C LEU A 507 4.59 -17.50 17.25
N GLY A 508 5.84 -17.32 17.70
CA GLY A 508 7.04 -17.81 17.01
C GLY A 508 7.33 -19.30 17.19
N GLN A 509 8.28 -19.80 16.39
CA GLN A 509 8.72 -21.22 16.34
C GLN A 509 9.09 -21.83 17.71
N ALA A 510 9.63 -21.02 18.62
CA ALA A 510 10.02 -21.46 19.96
C ALA A 510 8.79 -21.79 20.84
N ALA A 511 7.72 -20.99 20.75
CA ALA A 511 6.47 -21.23 21.46
C ALA A 511 5.68 -22.39 20.84
N ILE A 512 5.72 -22.55 19.50
CA ILE A 512 4.99 -23.61 18.79
C ILE A 512 5.48 -25.02 19.18
N LYS A 513 6.77 -25.18 19.53
CA LYS A 513 7.35 -26.46 19.99
C LYS A 513 7.07 -26.79 21.46
N GLN A 514 6.63 -25.83 22.28
CA GLN A 514 6.47 -26.01 23.74
C GLN A 514 5.03 -26.20 24.21
N VAL A 515 4.02 -26.07 23.35
CA VAL A 515 2.61 -26.08 23.78
C VAL A 515 1.97 -27.45 23.61
N SER A 516 1.96 -28.24 24.68
CA SER A 516 1.18 -29.49 24.80
C SER A 516 -0.01 -29.40 25.77
N SER A 517 -0.38 -28.22 26.30
CA SER A 517 -1.60 -28.14 27.14
C SER A 517 -2.22 -26.76 27.40
N HIS A 518 -1.63 -25.64 26.99
CA HIS A 518 -2.19 -24.31 27.29
C HIS A 518 -2.08 -23.38 26.08
N THR A 519 -3.21 -22.90 25.56
CA THR A 519 -3.26 -21.93 24.46
C THR A 519 -2.61 -20.63 24.93
N PRO A 520 -1.45 -20.22 24.38
CA PRO A 520 -0.89 -18.91 24.68
C PRO A 520 -1.92 -17.86 24.25
N LYS A 521 -2.31 -16.95 25.15
CA LYS A 521 -3.14 -15.81 24.78
C LYS A 521 -2.20 -14.64 24.50
N LEU A 522 -2.20 -14.17 23.26
CA LEU A 522 -1.51 -12.94 22.89
C LEU A 522 -2.02 -11.78 23.76
N ASN A 523 -1.14 -10.90 24.21
CA ASN A 523 -1.57 -9.64 24.81
C ASN A 523 -2.31 -8.83 23.73
N LYS A 524 -3.56 -8.43 23.97
CA LYS A 524 -4.34 -7.65 22.99
C LYS A 524 -3.68 -6.31 22.63
N ASP A 525 -2.83 -5.78 23.51
CA ASP A 525 -2.17 -4.48 23.31
C ASP A 525 -0.97 -4.54 22.36
N ILE A 526 -0.50 -5.74 21.97
CA ILE A 526 0.63 -5.92 21.02
C ILE A 526 0.20 -5.92 19.57
N PHE A 527 -1.09 -6.19 19.29
CA PHE A 527 -1.62 -6.27 17.94
C PHE A 527 -2.42 -5.01 17.66
N GLY A 528 -2.08 -4.34 16.56
CA GLY A 528 -2.82 -3.18 16.09
C GLY A 528 -3.36 -3.44 14.70
N VAL A 529 -4.55 -2.89 14.43
CA VAL A 529 -5.08 -2.78 13.07
C VAL A 529 -5.30 -1.31 12.81
N ASP A 530 -4.50 -0.77 11.92
CA ASP A 530 -4.68 0.56 11.41
C ASP A 530 -4.96 0.53 9.92
N ASP A 531 -4.79 1.71 9.41
CA ASP A 531 -4.87 2.08 8.05
C ASP A 531 -3.81 1.38 7.19
N ASN A 532 -2.59 1.17 7.69
CA ASN A 532 -1.52 0.44 7.01
C ASN A 532 -1.72 -1.08 6.99
N GLY A 533 -2.84 -1.55 7.55
CA GLY A 533 -3.13 -2.96 7.75
C GLY A 533 -2.98 -3.35 9.20
N TRP A 534 -2.49 -4.56 9.47
CA TRP A 534 -2.16 -4.97 10.84
C TRP A 534 -0.67 -4.81 11.11
N TRP A 535 -0.32 -4.58 12.37
CA TRP A 535 1.05 -4.30 12.81
C TRP A 535 1.26 -4.73 14.26
N TRP A 536 2.54 -4.79 14.66
CA TRP A 536 2.90 -5.08 16.04
C TRP A 536 3.28 -3.83 16.80
N ASN A 537 2.63 -3.59 17.93
CA ASN A 537 2.88 -2.48 18.82
C ASN A 537 4.14 -2.72 19.64
N LEU A 538 5.12 -1.83 19.54
CA LEU A 538 6.32 -1.84 20.38
C LEU A 538 6.21 -0.92 21.61
N GLY A 539 5.05 -0.28 21.79
CA GLY A 539 4.82 0.72 22.82
C GLY A 539 5.05 2.14 22.29
N ASP A 540 5.14 3.09 23.23
CA ASP A 540 5.30 4.50 22.92
C ASP A 540 6.68 4.83 22.31
N PHE A 541 6.89 6.10 22.00
CA PHE A 541 8.15 6.64 21.47
C PHE A 541 9.35 6.49 22.43
N ASN A 542 9.17 5.97 23.65
CA ASN A 542 10.26 5.69 24.59
C ASN A 542 10.75 4.24 24.52
N PHE A 543 10.00 3.34 23.86
CA PHE A 543 10.33 1.90 23.76
C PHE A 543 10.47 1.22 25.14
N GLU A 544 9.79 1.75 26.17
CA GLU A 544 9.83 1.25 27.55
C GLU A 544 8.76 0.18 27.83
N GLY A 545 8.00 -0.22 26.81
CA GLY A 545 6.89 -1.15 26.93
C GLY A 545 7.31 -2.60 27.13
N SER A 546 6.54 -3.34 27.93
CA SER A 546 6.69 -4.80 28.06
C SER A 546 6.49 -5.53 26.72
N GLN A 547 5.81 -4.92 25.75
CA GLN A 547 5.59 -5.44 24.40
C GLN A 547 6.90 -5.70 23.65
N LEU A 548 7.95 -4.92 23.89
CA LEU A 548 9.24 -5.10 23.22
C LEU A 548 9.87 -6.48 23.51
N SER A 549 9.66 -7.00 24.72
CA SER A 549 10.19 -8.31 25.14
C SER A 549 9.60 -9.49 24.35
N GLU A 550 8.40 -9.33 23.79
CA GLU A 550 7.80 -10.32 22.91
C GLU A 550 8.59 -10.45 21.59
N PHE A 551 9.43 -9.49 21.23
CA PHE A 551 10.22 -9.53 19.99
C PHE A 551 11.71 -9.72 20.21
N GLU A 552 12.15 -10.05 21.41
CA GLU A 552 13.57 -10.30 21.67
C GLU A 552 14.11 -11.43 20.80
N GLN A 553 15.24 -11.16 20.13
CA GLN A 553 15.95 -12.11 19.28
C GLN A 553 15.11 -12.73 18.16
N THR A 554 14.12 -12.01 17.62
CA THR A 554 13.28 -12.49 16.51
C THR A 554 13.81 -12.04 15.14
N ALA A 555 14.54 -10.92 15.07
CA ALA A 555 15.00 -10.30 13.83
C ALA A 555 16.46 -10.67 13.49
N ASP A 556 16.75 -10.93 12.22
CA ASP A 556 18.12 -11.00 11.70
C ASP A 556 18.62 -9.60 11.27
N SER A 557 17.71 -8.69 10.95
CA SER A 557 17.99 -7.31 10.56
C SER A 557 16.82 -6.38 10.94
N ILE A 558 17.15 -5.12 11.25
CA ILE A 558 16.19 -4.04 11.51
C ILE A 558 16.46 -2.88 10.54
N ILE A 559 15.41 -2.45 9.84
CA ILE A 559 15.36 -1.17 9.13
C ILE A 559 14.46 -0.24 9.93
N PHE A 560 15.08 0.75 10.56
CA PHE A 560 14.40 1.77 11.35
C PHE A 560 14.03 2.96 10.46
N VAL A 561 12.74 3.27 10.42
CA VAL A 561 12.15 4.22 9.48
C VAL A 561 11.71 5.45 10.26
N ALA A 562 12.38 6.58 10.04
CA ALA A 562 12.10 7.85 10.72
C ALA A 562 12.34 9.05 9.79
N THR A 563 11.83 10.24 10.15
CA THR A 563 12.26 11.46 9.45
C THR A 563 13.74 11.73 9.72
N GLU A 564 14.38 12.54 8.89
CA GLU A 564 15.80 12.87 9.09
C GLU A 564 16.02 13.65 10.38
N ASP A 565 15.10 14.56 10.72
CA ASP A 565 15.13 15.32 11.97
C ASP A 565 14.99 14.41 13.19
N ASP A 566 14.01 13.50 13.18
CA ASP A 566 13.82 12.52 14.26
C ASP A 566 15.05 11.61 14.40
N TRP A 567 15.60 11.14 13.28
CA TRP A 567 16.79 10.30 13.29
C TRP A 567 18.02 11.03 13.85
N ASN A 568 18.19 12.30 13.52
CA ASN A 568 19.29 13.12 14.04
C ASN A 568 19.22 13.29 15.56
N ILE A 569 18.02 13.32 16.14
CA ILE A 569 17.79 13.33 17.59
C ILE A 569 18.04 11.93 18.19
N LEU A 570 17.50 10.89 17.56
CA LEU A 570 17.55 9.51 18.08
C LEU A 570 18.93 8.88 18.04
N LYS A 571 19.76 9.22 17.05
CA LYS A 571 21.10 8.63 16.87
C LYS A 571 22.18 9.24 17.78
N SER A 572 21.82 10.22 18.61
CA SER A 572 22.77 10.84 19.55
C SER A 572 23.24 9.81 20.59
N ASP A 573 24.53 9.85 20.94
CA ASP A 573 25.16 8.88 21.86
C ASP A 573 24.52 8.89 23.27
N GLU A 574 23.80 9.96 23.61
CA GLU A 574 23.09 10.13 24.89
C GLU A 574 21.69 9.48 24.90
N ASN A 575 21.24 8.93 23.77
CA ASN A 575 19.88 8.39 23.63
C ASN A 575 19.86 6.85 23.75
N PRO A 576 19.43 6.28 24.89
CA PRO A 576 19.45 4.83 25.11
C PRO A 576 18.38 4.08 24.30
N LYS A 577 17.46 4.80 23.63
CA LYS A 577 16.30 4.22 22.94
C LYS A 577 16.66 3.20 21.86
N LEU A 578 17.74 3.46 21.11
CA LEU A 578 18.17 2.56 20.04
C LEU A 578 18.73 1.23 20.57
N GLU A 579 19.30 1.20 21.78
CA GLU A 579 19.79 -0.04 22.39
C GLU A 579 18.64 -0.98 22.76
N PHE A 580 17.48 -0.44 23.17
CA PHE A 580 16.29 -1.27 23.39
C PHE A 580 15.84 -1.94 22.10
N LEU A 581 15.75 -1.19 20.98
CA LEU A 581 15.38 -1.77 19.69
C LEU A 581 16.37 -2.83 19.20
N LYS A 582 17.66 -2.66 19.48
CA LYS A 582 18.68 -3.66 19.13
C LYS A 582 18.47 -5.01 19.82
N ARG A 583 17.74 -5.08 20.95
CA ARG A 583 17.39 -6.36 21.61
C ARG A 583 16.52 -7.28 20.74
N LEU A 584 15.84 -6.73 19.73
CA LEU A 584 15.08 -7.52 18.76
C LEU A 584 15.99 -8.35 17.85
N LEU A 585 17.25 -7.94 17.68
CA LEU A 585 18.22 -8.67 16.88
C LEU A 585 18.63 -9.97 17.56
N LYS A 586 18.76 -11.04 16.78
CA LYS A 586 19.34 -12.31 17.23
C LYS A 586 20.79 -12.08 17.67
N ASN A 587 21.15 -12.62 18.84
CA ASN A 587 22.52 -12.59 19.31
C ASN A 587 23.42 -13.38 18.34
N GLU A 588 24.46 -12.74 17.81
CA GLU A 588 25.47 -13.45 17.04
C GLU A 588 26.30 -14.33 17.99
N THR A 589 26.13 -15.65 17.91
CA THR A 589 27.08 -16.60 18.51
C THR A 589 28.42 -16.45 17.79
N GLN A 590 29.32 -15.63 18.37
CA GLN A 590 30.75 -15.52 18.10
C GLN A 590 31.17 -15.72 16.62
N ALA A 591 31.08 -14.66 15.82
CA ALA A 591 31.94 -14.52 14.65
C ALA A 591 33.27 -13.88 15.09
N THR A 592 34.33 -14.67 15.06
CA THR A 592 35.71 -14.24 15.32
C THR A 592 36.18 -13.25 14.24
N ASN A 593 36.65 -12.08 14.68
CA ASN A 593 37.54 -11.16 13.97
C ASN A 593 37.23 -10.84 12.50
N SER A 594 36.01 -10.40 12.20
CA SER A 594 35.75 -9.54 11.03
C SER A 594 34.77 -8.44 11.43
N THR A 595 34.93 -7.25 10.86
CA THR A 595 34.10 -6.05 11.11
C THR A 595 32.61 -6.43 11.14
N VAL A 596 32.01 -6.44 12.33
CA VAL A 596 30.59 -6.77 12.51
C VAL A 596 29.77 -5.75 11.73
N SER A 597 29.14 -6.19 10.64
CA SER A 597 28.20 -5.34 9.90
C SER A 597 27.03 -5.02 10.81
N SER A 598 26.71 -3.72 10.99
CA SER A 598 25.54 -3.33 11.77
C SER A 598 24.28 -3.93 11.15
N LYS A 599 23.59 -4.82 11.87
CA LYS A 599 22.28 -5.38 11.48
C LYS A 599 21.13 -4.39 11.66
N PHE A 600 21.44 -3.18 12.14
CA PHE A 600 20.51 -2.08 12.34
C PHE A 600 20.86 -0.94 11.39
N SER A 601 19.89 -0.50 10.58
CA SER A 601 20.08 0.64 9.67
C SER A 601 18.90 1.59 9.71
N TYR A 602 19.18 2.87 9.49
CA TYR A 602 18.17 3.91 9.31
C TYR A 602 17.75 4.02 7.83
N SER A 603 16.47 4.35 7.61
CA SER A 603 15.96 4.82 6.32
C SER A 603 14.90 5.92 6.48
N ASN A 604 14.66 6.67 5.41
CA ASN A 604 13.75 7.81 5.40
C ASN A 604 12.28 7.38 5.44
N TYR A 605 11.53 7.95 6.39
CA TYR A 605 10.09 7.72 6.57
C TYR A 605 9.26 8.03 5.34
N HIS A 606 9.49 9.17 4.69
CA HIS A 606 8.69 9.56 3.54
C HIS A 606 8.89 8.61 2.35
N LEU A 607 10.09 8.05 2.16
CA LEU A 607 10.31 7.01 1.15
C LEU A 607 9.52 5.73 1.45
N TRP A 608 9.52 5.29 2.72
CA TRP A 608 8.88 4.06 3.20
C TRP A 608 7.38 4.19 3.56
N ASN A 609 6.81 5.39 3.43
CA ASN A 609 5.39 5.66 3.61
C ASN A 609 4.77 6.21 2.33
N GLU A 610 5.11 7.45 1.95
CA GLU A 610 4.56 8.14 0.79
C GLU A 610 5.13 7.63 -0.52
N GLY A 611 6.43 7.32 -0.53
CA GLY A 611 7.13 6.88 -1.73
C GLY A 611 6.54 5.60 -2.32
N LEU A 612 5.89 4.76 -1.52
CA LEU A 612 5.28 3.53 -2.01
C LEU A 612 4.03 3.78 -2.88
N ARG A 613 3.51 5.01 -2.93
CA ARG A 613 2.44 5.44 -3.85
C ARG A 613 2.96 5.89 -5.22
N SER A 614 4.27 5.88 -5.40
CA SER A 614 4.92 6.45 -6.56
C SER A 614 5.81 5.38 -7.20
N PRO A 615 5.60 5.04 -8.49
CA PRO A 615 6.49 4.11 -9.19
C PRO A 615 7.96 4.55 -9.19
N ILE A 616 8.23 5.86 -9.19
CA ILE A 616 9.60 6.41 -9.08
C ILE A 616 10.18 6.09 -7.70
N ALA A 617 9.47 6.45 -6.63
CA ALA A 617 9.98 6.28 -5.28
C ALA A 617 9.99 4.81 -4.84
N LEU A 618 9.11 3.96 -5.36
CA LEU A 618 9.19 2.52 -5.19
C LEU A 618 10.49 1.95 -5.78
N ASN A 619 10.92 2.44 -6.95
CA ASN A 619 12.21 2.04 -7.51
C ASN A 619 13.39 2.49 -6.64
N LEU A 620 13.32 3.69 -6.07
CA LEU A 620 14.32 4.20 -5.11
C LEU A 620 14.32 3.41 -3.80
N LEU A 621 13.15 2.99 -3.31
CA LEU A 621 13.02 2.16 -2.13
C LEU A 621 13.64 0.79 -2.36
N LEU A 622 13.41 0.17 -3.52
CA LEU A 622 14.02 -1.12 -3.85
C LEU A 622 15.54 -1.02 -3.99
N ASP A 623 16.05 0.07 -4.57
CA ASP A 623 17.48 0.41 -4.59
C ASP A 623 18.04 0.46 -3.16
N ASN A 624 17.42 1.28 -2.31
CA ASN A 624 17.83 1.47 -0.92
C ASN A 624 17.75 0.16 -0.11
N LEU A 625 16.69 -0.63 -0.28
CA LEU A 625 16.53 -1.92 0.38
C LEU A 625 17.67 -2.88 0.04
N VAL A 626 18.01 -3.02 -1.25
CA VAL A 626 19.10 -3.90 -1.69
C VAL A 626 20.42 -3.49 -1.05
N ASP A 627 20.74 -2.19 -1.05
CA ASP A 627 21.96 -1.66 -0.43
C ASP A 627 21.99 -1.87 1.09
N LEU A 628 20.88 -1.60 1.79
CA LEU A 628 20.75 -1.84 3.22
C LEU A 628 21.00 -3.31 3.56
N LEU A 629 20.36 -4.24 2.86
CA LEU A 629 20.53 -5.68 3.12
C LEU A 629 21.94 -6.17 2.80
N VAL A 630 22.55 -5.68 1.70
CA VAL A 630 23.95 -6.00 1.36
C VAL A 630 24.91 -5.58 2.46
N LYS A 631 24.74 -4.34 2.98
CA LYS A 631 25.56 -3.81 4.07
C LYS A 631 25.33 -4.57 5.38
N GLN A 632 24.06 -4.75 5.76
CA GLN A 632 23.69 -5.43 7.00
C GLN A 632 24.16 -6.88 7.01
N PHE A 633 24.08 -7.61 5.90
CA PHE A 633 24.52 -9.01 5.85
C PHE A 633 25.99 -9.20 5.44
N GLY A 634 26.75 -8.10 5.26
CA GLY A 634 28.18 -8.16 4.93
C GLY A 634 28.46 -8.82 3.58
N ILE A 635 27.57 -8.66 2.61
CA ILE A 635 27.68 -9.31 1.30
C ILE A 635 28.77 -8.62 0.48
N ASN A 636 29.86 -9.34 0.22
CA ASN A 636 30.90 -8.87 -0.69
C ASN A 636 30.54 -9.20 -2.14
N VAL A 637 30.03 -8.20 -2.86
CA VAL A 637 29.66 -8.29 -4.28
C VAL A 637 30.88 -8.51 -5.20
N ASP A 638 32.10 -8.22 -4.74
CA ASP A 638 33.33 -8.23 -5.57
C ASP A 638 34.21 -9.49 -5.40
N ASN A 639 34.04 -10.31 -4.35
CA ASN A 639 35.00 -11.40 -4.07
C ASN A 639 34.80 -12.67 -4.92
N GLY A 640 35.78 -12.91 -5.79
CA GLY A 640 35.96 -14.00 -6.74
C GLY A 640 36.31 -15.37 -6.16
N ASN A 641 35.31 -16.24 -5.97
CA ASN A 641 35.51 -17.69 -5.98
C ASN A 641 34.41 -18.35 -6.81
N ASN A 642 34.74 -18.73 -8.06
CA ASN A 642 34.00 -19.58 -9.02
C ASN A 642 32.46 -19.43 -9.19
N GLY A 643 31.84 -18.42 -8.58
CA GLY A 643 30.44 -18.01 -8.72
C GLY A 643 30.24 -16.50 -8.53
N ALA A 644 31.32 -15.72 -8.51
CA ALA A 644 31.31 -14.28 -8.20
C ALA A 644 30.90 -13.38 -9.38
N GLU A 645 31.23 -13.75 -10.62
CA GLU A 645 30.71 -13.06 -11.80
C GLU A 645 29.16 -13.11 -11.80
N ASN A 646 28.60 -14.24 -11.37
CA ASN A 646 27.15 -14.43 -11.26
C ASN A 646 26.53 -13.53 -10.16
N LEU A 647 27.19 -13.35 -9.01
CA LEU A 647 26.64 -12.50 -7.94
C LEU A 647 26.67 -11.01 -8.30
N LYS A 648 27.78 -10.53 -8.89
CA LYS A 648 27.88 -9.14 -9.35
C LYS A 648 26.90 -8.85 -10.48
N GLN A 649 26.75 -9.75 -11.44
CA GLN A 649 25.76 -9.62 -12.50
C GLN A 649 24.33 -9.56 -11.93
N LYS A 650 23.98 -10.47 -11.01
CA LYS A 650 22.66 -10.45 -10.35
C LYS A 650 22.43 -9.18 -9.53
N TYR A 651 23.46 -8.64 -8.88
CA TYR A 651 23.38 -7.35 -8.20
C TYR A 651 23.07 -6.21 -9.17
N GLN A 652 23.75 -6.17 -10.32
CA GLN A 652 23.49 -5.18 -11.37
C GLN A 652 22.07 -5.30 -11.94
N GLU A 653 21.60 -6.53 -12.15
CA GLU A 653 20.23 -6.80 -12.62
C GLU A 653 19.17 -6.42 -11.57
N ALA A 654 19.42 -6.66 -10.28
CA ALA A 654 18.53 -6.28 -9.19
C ALA A 654 18.34 -4.75 -9.06
N LEU A 655 19.37 -3.98 -9.42
CA LEU A 655 19.34 -2.51 -9.41
C LEU A 655 18.82 -1.90 -10.73
N ASP A 656 18.51 -2.73 -11.72
CA ASP A 656 17.95 -2.29 -13.00
C ASP A 656 16.46 -1.93 -12.85
N TRP A 657 16.10 -0.68 -13.15
CA TRP A 657 14.72 -0.22 -13.14
C TRP A 657 13.92 -0.70 -14.36
N GLY A 658 14.61 -1.17 -15.41
CA GLY A 658 14.04 -1.67 -16.65
C GLY A 658 13.78 -0.58 -17.70
N ASN A 659 13.29 -1.02 -18.87
CA ASN A 659 13.27 -0.21 -20.09
C ASN A 659 12.35 1.02 -20.00
N TYR A 660 11.16 0.92 -19.39
CA TYR A 660 10.31 2.10 -19.17
C TYR A 660 11.09 3.32 -18.66
N TRP A 661 11.89 3.14 -17.62
CA TRP A 661 12.64 4.24 -17.02
C TRP A 661 13.84 4.64 -17.88
N LYS A 662 14.59 3.65 -18.38
CA LYS A 662 15.81 3.86 -19.17
C LYS A 662 15.57 4.52 -20.52
N THR A 663 14.48 4.19 -21.20
CA THR A 663 14.23 4.59 -22.59
C THR A 663 12.97 5.42 -22.72
N THR A 664 11.83 4.97 -22.20
CA THR A 664 10.54 5.66 -22.41
C THR A 664 10.47 6.97 -21.64
N PHE A 665 10.67 6.93 -20.33
CA PHE A 665 10.53 8.06 -19.42
C PHE A 665 11.59 9.13 -19.69
N ILE A 666 12.86 8.74 -19.74
CA ILE A 666 14.00 9.65 -19.93
C ILE A 666 13.99 10.30 -21.32
N ASN A 667 13.74 9.55 -22.39
CA ASN A 667 13.80 10.10 -23.76
C ASN A 667 12.49 10.81 -24.17
N LYS A 668 11.55 11.01 -23.23
CA LYS A 668 10.24 11.64 -23.48
C LYS A 668 9.39 10.90 -24.50
N ASN A 669 9.70 9.63 -24.74
CA ASN A 669 8.94 8.78 -25.64
C ASN A 669 7.66 8.31 -24.93
N SER A 670 6.58 8.11 -25.67
CA SER A 670 5.58 7.11 -25.27
C SER A 670 6.11 5.73 -25.68
N VAL A 671 5.63 4.64 -25.07
CA VAL A 671 5.89 3.31 -25.63
C VAL A 671 5.30 3.27 -27.05
N VAL A 672 6.16 3.39 -28.07
CA VAL A 672 5.82 3.29 -29.49
C VAL A 672 6.40 1.99 -30.03
N ASN A 673 5.57 1.26 -30.78
CA ASN A 673 5.81 -0.05 -31.35
C ASN A 673 7.25 -0.25 -31.88
N GLU A 674 8.03 -1.14 -31.27
CA GLU A 674 8.99 -1.91 -32.04
C GLU A 674 8.22 -3.06 -32.71
N SER A 675 7.74 -2.80 -33.93
CA SER A 675 7.36 -3.88 -34.84
C SER A 675 8.59 -4.73 -35.12
N LYS A 676 8.61 -5.97 -34.64
CA LYS A 676 9.43 -7.04 -35.24
C LYS A 676 8.65 -7.72 -36.34
#